data_AF-A0A6M0FIK3-F1
#
_entry.id   AF-A0A6M0FIK3-F1
#
_cell.length_a   1.000
_cell.length_b   1.000
_cell.length_c   1.000
_cell.angle_alpha   90.00
_cell.angle_beta   90.00
_cell.angle_gamma   90.00
#
_symmetry.space_group_name_H-M   'P 1'
#
loop_
_entity.id
_entity.type
_entity.pdbx_description
1 polymer ?
#
loop_
_entity_poly.entity_id
_entity_poly.type
_entity_poly.pdbx_seq_one_letter_code
_entity_poly.pdbx_strand_id
1 'polypeptide(L)'
;MNIILCHTTADFDALGAAVGLTHLHPGSRLVITGGCHPTVKQFLALHRDEFAIIERRSVNPKQIRSIFIVDTQTRSRLGKTAEWLDLPHLSEIIIYDHHCETQTDIPATQTYIEAVGATTTLITEKLQTLQNKPTPVLTPAEATIMALGIHADTGSLTFDHTTPRDAAALAWLMQQGASLPAIAEYIQPGLSQQLQDLLKIALENIQRSTVRNYQIGSILLHTDEYVPGLSSLASSLIDLTEIDALLLAHTHPLKDTTEKSLTIIGRSRISDTNLSELLQPLGGGGHQRAAAVTLRDSNPEVTLEKLVDQLKNQIPQPPTARDLMSSPVRTIPPETSIEEAHRILLRYGHSGLSVVDSSRKLVGIITRRDIDIALHHGFSHAPVKGYMTPQLKTISPETTLPEIEELMVTYDIGRLPVLENNRLVGIVTRTDVLRELHQQQRPQNEQLGCIPGETCKSVAELLQERLAPQLWQLLTCVAELAEKRGWQLYLIGGGVRDLLLSKFDETLLLTDIDLVVDGCHSEKTEKAPAVELAKALQKIYPTARLEVHGQFQTAALLWHNDLVLDSLWIDIATARTEFYPYPAANPEVEASSIRQDLYRRDFTINALAARLTEPRAGELLDFFGGVLDLQVKQMRVLHANSFIEDPTRIYRAVRFAVRLGFEIEGKTEEYIRYAINSGVYDRENFGKAEKNRRVPALETRLKSELKYILQANYWKPALGLLGNLGALRCIHRTLELDRKLWRQVCLVDRCLQRFDAQKSLSHWQMRLEVLIAYLESEYRGLVGKNLQLPVDSVKRLEQLELAKGKVMESLPECNSPSQVVWLLRKYDLPMLILIAVQCERWVRRKVWQYLTQWANIKPVLNGNDLKEMGYKPGREFKLMLDDILTATLDGVMSDRSDAEKFLARYYPLR
;
A
#
# COMPACT_ATOMS: atom_id res chain seq x y z
N MET A 1 37.21 -41.72 9.78
CA MET A 1 37.32 -40.47 10.54
C MET A 1 36.44 -39.44 9.89
N ASN A 2 35.70 -38.70 10.69
CA ASN A 2 34.86 -37.60 10.24
C ASN A 2 35.62 -36.30 10.51
N ILE A 3 35.72 -35.43 9.51
CA ILE A 3 36.51 -34.19 9.63
C ILE A 3 35.66 -32.96 9.40
N ILE A 4 35.93 -31.91 10.16
CA ILE A 4 35.32 -30.60 9.99
C ILE A 4 36.39 -29.65 9.47
N LEU A 5 36.10 -28.93 8.40
CA LEU A 5 37.01 -28.03 7.70
C LEU A 5 36.48 -26.59 7.75
N CYS A 6 37.34 -25.66 8.17
CA CYS A 6 37.13 -24.22 8.03
C CYS A 6 37.85 -23.69 6.77
N HIS A 7 37.52 -22.48 6.36
CA HIS A 7 38.31 -21.75 5.35
C HIS A 7 39.75 -21.46 5.84
N THR A 8 40.62 -21.05 4.92
CA THR A 8 42.08 -20.92 5.10
C THR A 8 42.53 -19.96 6.20
N THR A 9 41.67 -19.04 6.59
CA THR A 9 41.93 -18.02 7.61
C THR A 9 40.81 -18.04 8.65
N ALA A 10 40.65 -19.14 9.38
CA ALA A 10 39.52 -19.34 10.29
C ALA A 10 39.36 -18.15 11.26
N ASP A 11 38.19 -17.51 11.20
CA ASP A 11 37.73 -16.50 12.14
C ASP A 11 36.87 -17.13 13.25
N PHE A 12 36.21 -16.29 14.05
CA PHE A 12 35.40 -16.77 15.16
C PHE A 12 34.13 -17.47 14.70
N ASP A 13 33.51 -17.09 13.58
CA ASP A 13 32.30 -17.76 13.08
C ASP A 13 32.65 -19.16 12.57
N ALA A 14 33.66 -19.27 11.72
CA ALA A 14 34.09 -20.57 11.21
C ALA A 14 34.54 -21.51 12.34
N LEU A 15 35.26 -21.00 13.34
CA LEU A 15 35.68 -21.81 14.49
C LEU A 15 34.50 -22.16 15.41
N GLY A 16 33.60 -21.21 15.70
CA GLY A 16 32.42 -21.42 16.53
C GLY A 16 31.49 -22.47 15.93
N ALA A 17 31.16 -22.35 14.64
CA ALA A 17 30.37 -23.32 13.89
C ALA A 17 31.04 -24.71 13.89
N ALA A 18 32.36 -24.77 13.69
CA ALA A 18 33.09 -26.02 13.70
C ALA A 18 33.08 -26.71 15.06
N VAL A 19 33.23 -25.96 16.15
CA VAL A 19 33.16 -26.49 17.52
C VAL A 19 31.75 -27.03 17.79
N GLY A 20 30.70 -26.29 17.47
CA GLY A 20 29.32 -26.76 17.63
C GLY A 20 29.00 -28.04 16.83
N LEU A 21 29.58 -28.19 15.62
CA LEU A 21 29.43 -29.39 14.81
C LEU A 21 30.05 -30.65 15.44
N THR A 22 31.06 -30.51 16.30
CA THR A 22 31.63 -31.67 17.01
C THR A 22 30.63 -32.35 17.95
N HIS A 23 29.65 -31.58 18.46
CA HIS A 23 28.53 -32.10 19.26
C HIS A 23 27.41 -32.68 18.41
N LEU A 24 27.12 -32.09 17.25
CA LEU A 24 26.15 -32.64 16.29
C LEU A 24 26.63 -33.97 15.68
N HIS A 25 27.94 -34.11 15.49
CA HIS A 25 28.59 -35.30 14.94
C HIS A 25 29.67 -35.84 15.89
N PRO A 26 29.30 -36.57 16.96
CA PRO A 26 30.25 -37.09 17.92
C PRO A 26 31.36 -37.93 17.27
N GLY A 27 32.61 -37.70 17.67
CA GLY A 27 33.79 -38.37 17.13
C GLY A 27 34.37 -37.74 15.86
N SER A 28 33.81 -36.62 15.39
CA SER A 28 34.44 -35.77 14.39
C SER A 28 35.66 -35.03 14.96
N ARG A 29 36.59 -34.64 14.08
CA ARG A 29 37.80 -33.88 14.41
C ARG A 29 37.88 -32.62 13.57
N LEU A 30 38.16 -31.49 14.22
CA LEU A 30 38.34 -30.21 13.56
C LEU A 30 39.76 -30.13 12.97
N VAL A 31 39.87 -29.81 11.69
CA VAL A 31 41.14 -29.61 11.00
C VAL A 31 41.24 -28.16 10.55
N ILE A 32 42.19 -27.43 11.12
CA ILE A 32 42.50 -26.07 10.68
C ILE A 32 43.32 -26.18 9.37
N THR A 33 42.73 -25.73 8.27
CA THR A 33 43.21 -25.93 6.90
C THR A 33 44.37 -25.01 6.53
N GLY A 34 44.53 -23.90 7.26
CA GLY A 34 45.57 -22.88 7.08
C GLY A 34 45.93 -22.14 8.38
N GLY A 35 45.85 -20.81 8.34
CA GLY A 35 46.05 -19.93 9.50
C GLY A 35 44.75 -19.66 10.26
N CYS A 36 44.85 -18.90 11.34
CA CYS A 36 43.69 -18.36 12.06
C CYS A 36 43.80 -16.84 12.11
N HIS A 37 42.67 -16.16 12.20
CA HIS A 37 42.63 -14.73 12.50
C HIS A 37 43.42 -14.46 13.81
N PRO A 38 44.16 -13.34 13.95
CA PRO A 38 45.02 -13.09 15.11
C PRO A 38 44.31 -13.23 16.47
N THR A 39 43.08 -12.75 16.58
CA THR A 39 42.25 -12.88 17.80
C THR A 39 41.87 -14.32 18.11
N VAL A 40 41.51 -15.11 17.09
CA VAL A 40 41.27 -16.55 17.21
C VAL A 40 42.54 -17.28 17.65
N LYS A 41 43.70 -16.91 17.09
CA LYS A 41 44.99 -17.49 17.47
C LYS A 41 45.33 -17.22 18.94
N GLN A 42 45.03 -16.01 19.44
CA GLN A 42 45.20 -15.66 20.87
C GLN A 42 44.25 -16.46 21.76
N PHE A 43 42.99 -16.57 21.38
CA PHE A 43 42.00 -17.40 22.10
C PHE A 43 42.43 -18.87 22.16
N LEU A 44 42.82 -19.45 21.02
CA LEU A 44 43.31 -20.82 20.95
C LEU A 44 44.61 -21.02 21.74
N ALA A 45 45.47 -20.01 21.89
CA ALA A 45 46.69 -20.16 22.69
C ALA A 45 46.38 -20.51 24.17
N LEU A 46 45.21 -20.13 24.66
CA LEU A 46 44.75 -20.41 26.02
C LEU A 46 43.80 -21.63 26.10
N HIS A 47 42.99 -21.85 25.06
CA HIS A 47 41.88 -22.82 25.10
C HIS A 47 42.00 -23.99 24.12
N ARG A 48 43.11 -24.14 23.38
CA ARG A 48 43.23 -25.15 22.31
C ARG A 48 42.97 -26.58 22.76
N ASP A 49 43.40 -26.95 23.97
CA ASP A 49 43.26 -28.31 24.49
C ASP A 49 41.80 -28.67 24.85
N GLU A 50 40.90 -27.68 24.89
CA GLU A 50 39.47 -27.87 25.13
C GLU A 50 38.72 -28.29 23.85
N PHE A 51 39.34 -28.15 22.68
CA PHE A 51 38.71 -28.44 21.39
C PHE A 51 39.33 -29.67 20.71
N ALA A 52 38.51 -30.44 19.98
CA ALA A 52 38.95 -31.63 19.24
C ALA A 52 39.73 -31.28 17.93
N ILE A 53 40.69 -30.36 18.03
CA ILE A 53 41.51 -29.85 16.93
C ILE A 53 42.68 -30.81 16.66
N ILE A 54 42.85 -31.19 15.40
CA ILE A 54 44.03 -31.93 14.94
C ILE A 54 44.71 -31.18 13.80
N GLU A 55 46.03 -31.34 13.71
CA GLU A 55 46.79 -30.75 12.62
C GLU A 55 46.62 -31.58 11.34
N ARG A 56 46.62 -30.90 10.19
CA ARG A 56 46.51 -31.53 8.87
C ARG A 56 47.50 -32.71 8.69
N ARG A 57 48.74 -32.55 9.15
CA ARG A 57 49.79 -33.60 9.04
C ARG A 57 49.47 -34.89 9.79
N SER A 58 48.57 -34.82 10.77
CA SER A 58 48.13 -35.96 11.58
C SER A 58 46.89 -36.66 10.99
N VAL A 59 46.32 -36.13 9.90
CA VAL A 59 45.17 -36.71 9.21
C VAL A 59 45.65 -37.69 8.16
N ASN A 60 45.17 -38.94 8.21
CA ASN A 60 45.38 -39.92 7.13
C ASN A 60 44.21 -39.84 6.13
N PRO A 61 44.42 -39.38 4.88
CA PRO A 61 43.35 -39.20 3.91
C PRO A 61 42.56 -40.49 3.60
N LYS A 62 43.23 -41.65 3.64
CA LYS A 62 42.60 -42.96 3.39
C LYS A 62 41.58 -43.36 4.46
N GLN A 63 41.63 -42.73 5.63
CA GLN A 63 40.71 -43.00 6.74
C GLN A 63 39.56 -41.99 6.79
N ILE A 64 39.55 -40.95 5.97
CA ILE A 64 38.46 -39.96 5.95
C ILE A 64 37.19 -40.62 5.39
N ARG A 65 36.07 -40.49 6.10
CA ARG A 65 34.77 -41.05 5.70
C ARG A 65 33.79 -39.94 5.32
N SER A 66 33.69 -38.91 6.14
CA SER A 66 32.78 -37.77 5.94
C SER A 66 33.51 -36.45 6.14
N ILE A 67 33.15 -35.42 5.37
CA ILE A 67 33.69 -34.06 5.45
C ILE A 67 32.56 -33.07 5.70
N PHE A 68 32.69 -32.27 6.76
CA PHE A 68 31.80 -31.17 7.09
C PHE A 68 32.54 -29.85 6.84
N ILE A 69 31.91 -28.90 6.18
CA ILE A 69 32.52 -27.62 5.79
C ILE A 69 31.67 -26.49 6.37
N VAL A 70 32.33 -25.52 6.99
CA VAL A 70 31.68 -24.36 7.61
C VAL A 70 32.17 -23.05 7.00
N ASP A 71 31.25 -22.10 6.90
CA ASP A 71 31.49 -20.70 6.51
C ASP A 71 32.24 -20.54 5.16
N THR A 72 32.01 -21.51 4.27
CA THR A 72 32.47 -21.39 2.89
C THR A 72 31.79 -22.36 1.95
N GLN A 73 31.50 -21.87 0.74
CA GLN A 73 30.99 -22.66 -0.38
C GLN A 73 32.03 -22.89 -1.49
N THR A 74 33.27 -22.41 -1.34
CA THR A 74 34.29 -22.42 -2.41
C THR A 74 35.54 -23.26 -2.09
N ARG A 75 36.00 -24.05 -3.07
CA ARG A 75 37.20 -24.92 -2.96
C ARG A 75 38.47 -24.10 -2.70
N SER A 76 38.58 -22.93 -3.32
CA SER A 76 39.75 -22.04 -3.20
C SER A 76 39.99 -21.61 -1.75
N ARG A 77 38.92 -21.41 -0.98
CA ARG A 77 38.96 -21.05 0.44
C ARG A 77 39.36 -22.20 1.36
N LEU A 78 39.42 -23.45 0.90
CA LEU A 78 39.89 -24.60 1.69
C LEU A 78 41.39 -24.87 1.53
N GLY A 79 42.06 -24.16 0.62
CA GLY A 79 43.49 -24.31 0.39
C GLY A 79 43.89 -25.75 0.07
N LYS A 80 44.95 -26.25 0.72
CA LYS A 80 45.49 -27.58 0.41
C LYS A 80 44.52 -28.72 0.78
N THR A 81 43.53 -28.52 1.67
CA THR A 81 42.59 -29.62 2.05
C THR A 81 41.50 -29.82 1.03
N ALA A 82 41.37 -28.93 0.04
CA ALA A 82 40.45 -29.10 -1.08
C ALA A 82 40.67 -30.44 -1.83
N GLU A 83 41.92 -30.94 -1.86
CA GLU A 83 42.26 -32.24 -2.47
C GLU A 83 41.53 -33.44 -1.82
N TRP A 84 41.07 -33.30 -0.56
CA TRP A 84 40.36 -34.36 0.15
C TRP A 84 38.92 -34.50 -0.31
N LEU A 85 38.34 -33.48 -0.96
CA LEU A 85 36.97 -33.52 -1.47
C LEU A 85 36.80 -34.52 -2.63
N ASP A 86 37.89 -34.85 -3.32
CA ASP A 86 37.90 -35.73 -4.49
C ASP A 86 38.28 -37.19 -4.14
N LEU A 87 38.29 -37.55 -2.86
CA LEU A 87 38.59 -38.91 -2.41
C LEU A 87 37.43 -39.88 -2.77
N PRO A 88 37.72 -41.01 -3.46
CA PRO A 88 36.68 -41.87 -4.03
C PRO A 88 35.89 -42.67 -2.98
N HIS A 89 36.38 -42.74 -1.74
CA HIS A 89 35.78 -43.51 -0.65
C HIS A 89 34.99 -42.66 0.36
N LEU A 90 34.76 -41.37 0.07
CA LEU A 90 33.92 -40.51 0.90
C LEU A 90 32.45 -40.93 0.85
N SER A 91 31.80 -40.99 2.01
CA SER A 91 30.37 -41.27 2.10
C SER A 91 29.50 -40.02 2.01
N GLU A 92 29.97 -38.88 2.51
CA GLU A 92 29.21 -37.63 2.49
C GLU A 92 30.11 -36.39 2.62
N ILE A 93 29.67 -35.29 2.00
CA ILE A 93 30.22 -33.95 2.12
C ILE A 93 29.05 -33.02 2.46
N ILE A 94 29.11 -32.30 3.58
CA ILE A 94 28.03 -31.42 4.06
C ILE A 94 28.55 -30.00 4.25
N ILE A 95 27.84 -29.01 3.71
CA ILE A 95 28.18 -27.59 3.84
C ILE A 95 27.19 -26.88 4.77
N TYR A 96 27.71 -26.03 5.64
CA TYR A 96 26.97 -25.06 6.45
C TYR A 96 27.53 -23.67 6.14
N ASP A 97 26.69 -22.74 5.69
CA ASP A 97 27.10 -21.37 5.36
C ASP A 97 25.89 -20.43 5.49
N HIS A 98 26.10 -19.14 5.70
CA HIS A 98 25.05 -18.12 5.74
C HIS A 98 25.02 -17.22 4.49
N HIS A 99 26.01 -17.34 3.60
CA HIS A 99 26.11 -16.54 2.37
C HIS A 99 25.22 -17.06 1.23
N CYS A 100 23.95 -16.63 1.15
CA CYS A 100 22.99 -17.11 0.14
C CYS A 100 23.33 -16.78 -1.32
N GLU A 101 24.15 -15.76 -1.59
CA GLU A 101 24.44 -15.28 -2.96
C GLU A 101 25.63 -15.99 -3.63
N THR A 102 26.35 -16.85 -2.90
CA THR A 102 27.56 -17.50 -3.42
C THR A 102 27.23 -18.78 -4.18
N GLN A 103 27.79 -18.96 -5.38
CA GLN A 103 27.68 -20.21 -6.12
C GLN A 103 28.72 -21.23 -5.63
N THR A 104 28.28 -22.43 -5.25
CA THR A 104 29.17 -23.49 -4.75
C THR A 104 29.89 -24.25 -5.86
N ASP A 105 31.20 -24.50 -5.68
CA ASP A 105 32.04 -25.35 -6.55
C ASP A 105 32.45 -26.67 -5.86
N ILE A 106 31.90 -26.92 -4.67
CA ILE A 106 32.14 -28.10 -3.85
C ILE A 106 31.05 -29.15 -4.17
N PRO A 107 31.40 -30.42 -4.43
CA PRO A 107 30.43 -31.48 -4.71
C PRO A 107 29.74 -31.96 -3.42
N ALA A 108 28.99 -31.08 -2.78
CA ALA A 108 28.31 -31.36 -1.52
C ALA A 108 27.15 -32.35 -1.72
N THR A 109 27.06 -33.33 -0.82
CA THR A 109 25.93 -34.26 -0.73
C THR A 109 24.71 -33.58 -0.11
N GLN A 110 24.94 -32.64 0.82
CA GLN A 110 23.91 -31.81 1.44
C GLN A 110 24.44 -30.40 1.72
N THR A 111 23.56 -29.40 1.64
CA THR A 111 23.87 -28.01 1.96
C THR A 111 22.83 -27.44 2.92
N TYR A 112 23.30 -26.70 3.92
CA TYR A 112 22.50 -25.94 4.87
C TYR A 112 22.90 -24.48 4.76
N ILE A 113 22.20 -23.77 3.88
CA ILE A 113 22.48 -22.36 3.59
C ILE A 113 21.21 -21.56 3.85
N GLU A 114 21.27 -20.65 4.82
CA GLU A 114 20.14 -19.83 5.21
C GLU A 114 20.60 -18.40 5.52
N ALA A 115 19.73 -17.41 5.27
CA ALA A 115 20.01 -16.01 5.53
C ALA A 115 19.94 -15.71 7.03
N VAL A 116 21.04 -15.96 7.74
CA VAL A 116 21.25 -15.61 9.15
C VAL A 116 22.53 -14.79 9.32
N GLY A 117 22.71 -14.16 10.48
CA GLY A 117 23.84 -13.29 10.75
C GLY A 117 25.19 -14.00 10.79
N ALA A 118 25.23 -15.27 11.19
CA ALA A 118 26.44 -16.08 11.29
C ALA A 118 26.18 -17.58 11.06
N THR A 119 27.13 -18.33 10.51
CA THR A 119 27.03 -19.79 10.34
C THR A 119 26.85 -20.49 11.69
N THR A 120 27.48 -19.97 12.75
CA THR A 120 27.35 -20.47 14.13
C THR A 120 25.90 -20.45 14.63
N THR A 121 25.07 -19.52 14.16
CA THR A 121 23.64 -19.47 14.49
C THR A 121 22.92 -20.72 14.02
N LEU A 122 23.17 -21.18 12.80
CA LEU A 122 22.57 -22.41 12.23
C LEU A 122 22.95 -23.65 13.04
N ILE A 123 24.21 -23.73 13.46
CA ILE A 123 24.71 -24.84 14.27
C ILE A 123 24.08 -24.81 15.67
N THR A 124 23.96 -23.62 16.26
CA THR A 124 23.34 -23.42 17.58
C THR A 124 21.87 -23.85 17.57
N GLU A 125 21.10 -23.45 16.57
CA GLU A 125 19.70 -23.86 16.43
C GLU A 125 19.57 -25.37 16.25
N LYS A 126 20.44 -25.99 15.44
CA LYS A 126 20.46 -27.45 15.31
C LYS A 126 20.75 -28.15 16.64
N LEU A 127 21.68 -27.63 17.44
CA LEU A 127 21.94 -28.15 18.80
C LEU A 127 20.72 -27.98 19.72
N GLN A 128 19.99 -26.87 19.62
CA GLN A 128 18.75 -26.67 20.37
C GLN A 128 17.66 -27.69 19.97
N THR A 129 17.53 -28.05 18.69
CA THR A 129 16.50 -29.02 18.26
C THR A 129 16.72 -30.45 18.78
N LEU A 130 17.94 -30.78 19.24
CA LEU A 130 18.26 -32.07 19.86
C LEU A 130 17.75 -32.21 21.32
N GLN A 131 17.01 -31.21 21.83
CA GLN A 131 16.47 -31.05 23.20
C GLN A 131 15.55 -32.19 23.74
N ASN A 132 15.26 -33.24 22.98
CA ASN A 132 14.59 -34.45 23.48
C ASN A 132 15.53 -35.49 24.10
N LYS A 133 16.80 -35.14 24.35
CA LYS A 133 17.81 -35.93 25.09
C LYS A 133 18.47 -35.03 26.15
N PRO A 134 19.04 -35.60 27.25
CA PRO A 134 19.75 -34.79 28.25
C PRO A 134 20.75 -33.88 27.53
N THR A 135 20.64 -32.59 27.79
CA THR A 135 21.31 -31.49 27.09
C THR A 135 22.77 -31.84 26.75
N PRO A 136 23.26 -31.55 25.51
CA PRO A 136 24.70 -31.53 25.29
C PRO A 136 25.26 -30.43 26.21
N VAL A 137 25.98 -30.83 27.26
CA VAL A 137 26.64 -29.89 28.17
C VAL A 137 27.83 -29.31 27.40
N LEU A 138 27.62 -28.15 26.76
CA LEU A 138 28.73 -27.37 26.24
C LEU A 138 29.58 -26.93 27.43
N THR A 139 30.90 -27.05 27.30
CA THR A 139 31.82 -26.42 28.24
C THR A 139 31.71 -24.89 28.13
N PRO A 140 32.05 -24.14 29.19
CA PRO A 140 32.06 -22.68 29.11
C PRO A 140 32.92 -22.14 27.96
N ALA A 141 34.05 -22.78 27.62
CA ALA A 141 34.87 -22.37 26.49
C ALA A 141 34.19 -22.63 25.14
N GLU A 142 33.50 -23.76 24.97
CA GLU A 142 32.71 -24.07 23.76
C GLU A 142 31.54 -23.11 23.59
N ALA A 143 30.79 -22.82 24.66
CA ALA A 143 29.72 -21.83 24.63
C ALA A 143 30.26 -20.43 24.31
N THR A 144 31.43 -20.07 24.86
CA THR A 144 32.09 -18.78 24.63
C THR A 144 32.57 -18.63 23.19
N ILE A 145 33.24 -19.64 22.61
CA ILE A 145 33.74 -19.55 21.23
C ILE A 145 32.59 -19.49 20.22
N MET A 146 31.50 -20.23 20.47
CA MET A 146 30.31 -20.13 19.64
C MET A 146 29.65 -18.75 19.75
N ALA A 147 29.56 -18.18 20.96
CA ALA A 147 29.02 -16.84 21.14
C ALA A 147 29.90 -15.78 20.45
N LEU A 148 31.22 -15.91 20.55
CA LEU A 148 32.19 -15.07 19.85
C LEU A 148 31.99 -15.11 18.33
N GLY A 149 31.66 -16.27 17.75
CA GLY A 149 31.35 -16.41 16.33
C GLY A 149 30.16 -15.56 15.90
N ILE A 150 29.04 -15.67 16.64
CA ILE A 150 27.84 -14.87 16.33
C ILE A 150 28.12 -13.38 16.54
N HIS A 151 28.78 -13.00 17.63
CA HIS A 151 29.08 -11.60 17.90
C HIS A 151 30.03 -10.97 16.86
N ALA A 152 31.03 -11.70 16.38
CA ALA A 152 32.00 -11.19 15.41
C ALA A 152 31.31 -10.85 14.08
N ASP A 153 30.46 -11.76 13.60
CA ASP A 153 29.82 -11.63 12.29
C ASP A 153 28.56 -10.77 12.28
N THR A 154 27.89 -10.61 13.42
CA THR A 154 26.71 -9.71 13.55
C THR A 154 27.07 -8.30 14.04
N GLY A 155 28.36 -8.03 14.29
CA GLY A 155 28.77 -6.78 14.94
C GLY A 155 28.12 -6.61 16.31
N SER A 156 28.01 -7.70 17.06
CA SER A 156 27.22 -7.77 18.30
C SER A 156 25.77 -7.29 18.11
N LEU A 157 25.11 -7.83 17.08
CA LEU A 157 23.73 -7.56 16.69
C LEU A 157 23.45 -6.18 16.09
N THR A 158 24.47 -5.50 15.57
CA THR A 158 24.33 -4.14 15.01
C THR A 158 24.48 -4.07 13.50
N PHE A 159 24.97 -5.12 12.84
CA PHE A 159 25.10 -5.15 11.39
C PHE A 159 23.77 -5.47 10.69
N ASP A 160 23.60 -4.93 9.48
CA ASP A 160 22.33 -4.95 8.72
C ASP A 160 21.84 -6.37 8.37
N HIS A 161 22.75 -7.36 8.26
CA HIS A 161 22.41 -8.77 8.00
C HIS A 161 22.09 -9.58 9.27
N THR A 162 22.14 -8.96 10.45
CA THR A 162 21.75 -9.59 11.72
C THR A 162 20.26 -9.91 11.74
N THR A 163 19.90 -11.10 12.21
CA THR A 163 18.52 -11.55 12.35
C THR A 163 18.11 -11.77 13.81
N PRO A 164 16.80 -11.84 14.12
CA PRO A 164 16.34 -12.22 15.46
C PRO A 164 16.81 -13.61 15.90
N ARG A 165 17.16 -14.49 14.95
CA ARG A 165 17.66 -15.84 15.22
C ARG A 165 19.03 -15.80 15.87
N ASP A 166 19.88 -14.85 15.47
CA ASP A 166 21.21 -14.65 16.05
C ASP A 166 21.11 -14.25 17.53
N ALA A 167 20.18 -13.36 17.85
CA ALA A 167 19.90 -12.95 19.24
C ALA A 167 19.38 -14.12 20.09
N ALA A 168 18.50 -14.96 19.54
CA ALA A 168 17.99 -16.15 20.22
C ALA A 168 19.09 -17.20 20.46
N ALA A 169 19.97 -17.40 19.47
CA ALA A 169 21.13 -18.29 19.58
C ALA A 169 22.11 -17.80 20.66
N LEU A 170 22.44 -16.51 20.69
CA LEU A 170 23.26 -15.90 21.74
C LEU A 170 22.64 -16.07 23.13
N ALA A 171 21.34 -15.80 23.27
CA ALA A 171 20.64 -15.98 24.54
C ALA A 171 20.76 -17.43 25.06
N TRP A 172 20.66 -18.41 24.16
CA TRP A 172 20.85 -19.81 24.53
C TRP A 172 22.30 -20.15 24.89
N LEU A 173 23.29 -19.65 24.14
CA LEU A 173 24.71 -19.87 24.46
C LEU A 173 25.10 -19.24 25.81
N MET A 174 24.53 -18.08 26.13
CA MET A 174 24.67 -17.46 27.46
C MET A 174 24.08 -18.35 28.56
N GLN A 175 22.93 -19.01 28.32
CA GLN A 175 22.37 -20.00 29.25
C GLN A 175 23.27 -21.23 29.41
N GLN A 176 24.06 -21.60 28.38
CA GLN A 176 25.06 -22.67 28.45
C GLN A 176 26.37 -22.24 29.14
N GLY A 177 26.49 -20.99 29.60
CA GLY A 177 27.65 -20.51 30.36
C GLY A 177 28.72 -19.81 29.53
N ALA A 178 28.38 -19.24 28.38
CA ALA A 178 29.29 -18.37 27.63
C ALA A 178 29.79 -17.18 28.49
N SER A 179 31.11 -16.93 28.46
CA SER A 179 31.79 -15.92 29.27
C SER A 179 31.70 -14.53 28.64
N LEU A 180 30.84 -13.66 29.18
CA LEU A 180 30.72 -12.27 28.75
C LEU A 180 32.04 -11.47 28.86
N PRO A 181 32.88 -11.63 29.89
CA PRO A 181 34.18 -10.96 29.95
C PRO A 181 35.11 -11.36 28.80
N ALA A 182 35.17 -12.64 28.45
CA ALA A 182 35.98 -13.11 27.33
C ALA A 182 35.42 -12.61 25.99
N ILE A 183 34.10 -12.61 25.84
CA ILE A 183 33.40 -12.02 24.68
C ILE A 183 33.84 -10.56 24.48
N ALA A 184 33.79 -9.74 25.54
CA ALA A 184 34.20 -8.35 25.48
C ALA A 184 35.68 -8.17 25.11
N GLU A 185 36.57 -9.02 25.65
CA GLU A 185 38.02 -8.97 25.36
C GLU A 185 38.35 -9.25 23.90
N TYR A 186 37.69 -10.23 23.26
CA TYR A 186 38.06 -10.71 21.94
C TYR A 186 37.30 -10.08 20.76
N ILE A 187 36.11 -9.48 20.98
CA ILE A 187 35.34 -8.80 19.92
C ILE A 187 35.88 -7.40 19.63
N GLN A 188 36.27 -6.67 20.68
CA GLN A 188 36.86 -5.34 20.56
C GLN A 188 38.29 -5.39 21.09
N PRO A 189 39.24 -6.02 20.37
CA PRO A 189 40.63 -5.91 20.77
C PRO A 189 41.00 -4.43 20.76
N GLY A 190 41.46 -3.92 21.91
CA GLY A 190 42.01 -2.57 21.97
C GLY A 190 43.07 -2.37 20.89
N LEU A 191 43.22 -1.13 20.40
CA LEU A 191 44.27 -0.82 19.42
C LEU A 191 45.63 -1.25 19.97
N SER A 192 46.45 -1.94 19.18
CA SER A 192 47.82 -2.27 19.56
C SER A 192 48.61 -0.98 19.84
N GLN A 193 49.69 -1.03 20.61
CA GLN A 193 50.50 0.17 20.90
C GLN A 193 50.88 0.91 19.61
N GLN A 194 51.26 0.17 18.57
CA GLN A 194 51.59 0.72 17.26
C GLN A 194 50.39 1.41 16.58
N LEU A 195 49.19 0.84 16.68
CA LEU A 195 47.96 1.47 16.17
C LEU A 195 47.51 2.66 17.04
N GLN A 196 47.77 2.66 18.35
CA GLN A 196 47.51 3.80 19.23
C GLN A 196 48.41 4.98 18.87
N ASP A 197 49.70 4.71 18.61
CA ASP A 197 50.64 5.74 18.16
C ASP A 197 50.22 6.32 16.80
N LEU A 198 49.79 5.46 15.87
CA LEU A 198 49.23 5.89 14.59
C LEU A 198 47.89 6.63 14.74
N LEU A 199 47.03 6.25 15.69
CA LEU A 199 45.79 6.97 15.99
C LEU A 199 46.09 8.40 16.43
N LYS A 200 47.09 8.59 17.30
CA LYS A 200 47.51 9.92 17.72
C LYS A 200 47.95 10.76 16.54
N ILE A 201 48.85 10.23 15.70
CA ILE A 201 49.30 10.90 14.48
C ILE A 201 48.10 11.17 13.56
N ALA A 202 47.16 10.24 13.48
CA ALA A 202 46.03 10.33 12.60
C ALA A 202 45.05 11.44 13.02
N LEU A 203 44.74 11.54 14.30
CA LEU A 203 43.89 12.59 14.86
C LEU A 203 44.50 13.99 14.69
N GLU A 204 45.83 14.11 14.74
CA GLU A 204 46.54 15.37 14.54
C GLU A 204 46.58 15.82 13.07
N ASN A 205 46.64 14.87 12.12
CA ASN A 205 46.92 15.16 10.70
C ASN A 205 45.75 14.89 9.74
N ILE A 206 44.56 14.55 10.25
CA ILE A 206 43.40 14.26 9.42
C ILE A 206 42.97 15.52 8.65
N GLN A 207 42.96 15.41 7.32
CA GLN A 207 42.47 16.47 6.45
C GLN A 207 40.95 16.34 6.36
N ARG A 208 40.25 17.43 6.69
CA ARG A 208 38.79 17.48 6.67
C ARG A 208 38.33 18.39 5.55
N SER A 209 37.34 17.94 4.81
CA SER A 209 36.62 18.77 3.84
C SER A 209 35.12 18.57 3.99
N THR A 210 34.39 19.68 4.05
CA THR A 210 32.93 19.65 4.06
C THR A 210 32.44 19.71 2.61
N VAL A 211 31.65 18.72 2.19
CA VAL A 211 30.98 18.73 0.90
C VAL A 211 29.50 18.46 1.11
N ARG A 212 28.65 19.43 0.76
CA ARG A 212 27.19 19.32 0.84
C ARG A 212 26.70 18.89 2.24
N ASN A 213 27.31 19.49 3.28
CA ASN A 213 27.12 19.21 4.71
C ASN A 213 27.61 17.84 5.22
N TYR A 214 28.21 17.01 4.37
CA TYR A 214 28.93 15.82 4.81
C TYR A 214 30.39 16.13 5.12
N GLN A 215 30.91 15.61 6.23
CA GLN A 215 32.31 15.65 6.60
C GLN A 215 33.06 14.51 5.93
N ILE A 216 34.05 14.84 5.11
CA ILE A 216 34.95 13.87 4.49
C ILE A 216 36.33 14.03 5.10
N GLY A 217 36.87 12.92 5.60
CA GLY A 217 38.23 12.79 6.09
C GLY A 217 39.14 12.12 5.06
N SER A 218 40.37 12.61 4.95
CA SER A 218 41.45 11.89 4.31
C SER A 218 42.71 11.96 5.15
N ILE A 219 43.48 10.88 5.13
CA ILE A 219 44.78 10.88 5.80
C ILE A 219 45.78 9.94 5.12
N LEU A 220 47.05 10.34 5.13
CA LEU A 220 48.18 9.53 4.71
C LEU A 220 49.12 9.28 5.90
N LEU A 221 49.34 8.01 6.23
CA LEU A 221 50.23 7.57 7.29
C LEU A 221 51.49 6.94 6.69
N HIS A 222 52.64 7.18 7.33
CA HIS A 222 53.94 6.64 6.92
C HIS A 222 54.55 5.79 8.04
N THR A 223 55.00 4.58 7.73
CA THR A 223 55.74 3.72 8.65
C THR A 223 56.89 3.00 7.97
N ASP A 224 57.85 2.53 8.74
CA ASP A 224 59.01 1.79 8.22
C ASP A 224 58.68 0.33 7.84
N GLU A 225 57.62 -0.23 8.43
CA GLU A 225 57.17 -1.60 8.20
C GLU A 225 55.64 -1.68 8.00
N TYR A 226 55.17 -2.81 7.47
CA TYR A 226 53.74 -3.10 7.36
C TYR A 226 53.08 -3.19 8.74
N VAL A 227 51.96 -2.46 8.92
CA VAL A 227 51.20 -2.46 10.17
C VAL A 227 49.88 -3.22 9.98
N PRO A 228 49.67 -4.35 10.66
CA PRO A 228 48.39 -5.05 10.60
C PRO A 228 47.30 -4.28 11.39
N GLY A 229 46.05 -4.40 10.96
CA GLY A 229 44.89 -3.89 11.71
C GLY A 229 44.46 -2.45 11.41
N LEU A 230 44.99 -1.80 10.37
CA LEU A 230 44.62 -0.44 9.97
C LEU A 230 43.11 -0.24 9.70
N SER A 231 42.38 -1.30 9.38
CA SER A 231 40.92 -1.25 9.24
C SER A 231 40.21 -0.89 10.54
N SER A 232 40.68 -1.41 11.68
CA SER A 232 40.15 -1.07 13.00
C SER A 232 40.45 0.38 13.39
N LEU A 233 41.62 0.88 12.97
CA LEU A 233 42.00 2.28 13.12
C LEU A 233 41.09 3.20 12.32
N ALA A 234 40.79 2.87 11.06
CA ALA A 234 39.88 3.65 10.22
C ALA A 234 38.45 3.71 10.81
N SER A 235 37.92 2.58 11.32
CA SER A 235 36.63 2.57 12.01
C SER A 235 36.65 3.44 13.27
N SER A 236 37.68 3.30 14.11
CA SER A 236 37.84 4.11 15.34
C SER A 236 37.94 5.60 15.03
N LEU A 237 38.61 5.98 13.94
CA LEU A 237 38.72 7.38 13.52
C LEU A 237 37.37 7.97 13.13
N ILE A 238 36.55 7.25 12.36
CA ILE A 238 35.18 7.71 12.03
C ILE A 238 34.36 7.92 13.30
N ASP A 239 34.43 6.97 14.24
CA ASP A 239 33.65 7.04 15.47
C ASP A 239 34.10 8.18 16.40
N LEU A 240 35.40 8.44 16.48
CA LEU A 240 35.98 9.49 17.33
C LEU A 240 35.89 10.90 16.73
N THR A 241 35.86 11.03 15.41
CA THR A 241 35.93 12.34 14.72
C THR A 241 34.61 12.81 14.12
N GLU A 242 33.55 11.98 14.21
CA GLU A 242 32.23 12.25 13.62
C GLU A 242 32.29 12.58 12.12
N ILE A 243 33.25 11.98 11.41
CA ILE A 243 33.38 12.11 9.96
C ILE A 243 32.43 11.12 9.27
N ASP A 244 31.73 11.57 8.24
CA ASP A 244 30.75 10.75 7.51
C ASP A 244 31.42 9.76 6.56
N ALA A 245 32.53 10.14 5.93
CA ALA A 245 33.32 9.25 5.07
C ALA A 245 34.82 9.49 5.22
N LEU A 246 35.61 8.42 5.35
CA LEU A 246 37.05 8.46 5.57
C LEU A 246 37.80 7.62 4.53
N LEU A 247 38.86 8.21 3.95
CA LEU A 247 39.90 7.50 3.20
C LEU A 247 41.21 7.54 3.99
N LEU A 248 41.61 6.39 4.55
CA LEU A 248 42.89 6.21 5.24
C LEU A 248 43.87 5.54 4.28
N ALA A 249 44.92 6.26 3.92
CA ALA A 249 46.07 5.74 3.19
C ALA A 249 47.23 5.46 4.16
N HIS A 250 47.95 4.38 3.91
CA HIS A 250 49.12 3.97 4.67
C HIS A 250 50.23 3.54 3.71
N THR A 251 51.45 3.98 3.96
CA THR A 251 52.61 3.65 3.14
C THR A 251 53.78 3.12 3.94
N HIS A 252 54.45 2.12 3.38
CA HIS A 252 55.71 1.58 3.91
C HIS A 252 56.66 1.19 2.76
N PRO A 253 57.99 1.23 2.98
CA PRO A 253 58.97 0.87 1.96
C PRO A 253 58.95 -0.64 1.65
N LEU A 254 59.04 -0.98 0.36
CA LEU A 254 59.28 -2.36 -0.09
C LEU A 254 60.79 -2.63 -0.14
N LYS A 255 61.21 -3.82 0.30
CA LYS A 255 62.63 -4.23 0.24
C LYS A 255 63.10 -4.24 -1.23
N ASP A 256 64.23 -3.58 -1.50
CA ASP A 256 64.95 -3.54 -2.78
C ASP A 256 64.27 -2.82 -3.97
N THR A 257 63.33 -1.88 -3.73
CA THR A 257 62.73 -1.05 -4.80
C THR A 257 62.57 0.42 -4.38
N THR A 258 62.54 1.36 -5.35
CA THR A 258 62.14 2.77 -5.13
C THR A 258 60.63 2.94 -4.94
N GLU A 259 59.84 1.89 -5.19
CA GLU A 259 58.39 1.86 -5.05
C GLU A 259 57.98 1.64 -3.59
N LYS A 260 56.93 2.32 -3.14
CA LYS A 260 56.33 2.14 -1.81
C LYS A 260 55.06 1.29 -1.94
N SER A 261 54.77 0.48 -0.94
CA SER A 261 53.46 -0.16 -0.83
C SER A 261 52.48 0.85 -0.26
N LEU A 262 51.35 1.05 -0.95
CA LEU A 262 50.25 1.92 -0.53
C LEU A 262 49.03 1.04 -0.23
N THR A 263 48.54 1.13 1.00
CA THR A 263 47.26 0.54 1.42
C THR A 263 46.24 1.66 1.60
N ILE A 264 45.07 1.54 0.98
CA ILE A 264 43.97 2.51 1.11
C ILE A 264 42.77 1.79 1.69
N ILE A 265 42.17 2.38 2.72
CA ILE A 265 41.02 1.85 3.44
C ILE A 265 39.94 2.92 3.43
N GLY A 266 38.81 2.60 2.81
CA GLY A 266 37.62 3.43 2.81
C GLY A 266 36.61 2.99 3.86
N ARG A 267 35.99 3.96 4.54
CA ARG A 267 34.82 3.77 5.40
C ARG A 267 33.81 4.89 5.15
N SER A 268 32.53 4.57 5.08
CA SER A 268 31.47 5.56 4.85
C SER A 268 30.19 5.21 5.61
N ARG A 269 29.58 6.24 6.22
CA ARG A 269 28.23 6.22 6.80
C ARG A 269 27.18 6.76 5.83
N ILE A 270 27.59 7.28 4.67
CA ILE A 270 26.70 7.87 3.66
C ILE A 270 26.10 6.76 2.79
N SER A 271 24.78 6.61 2.83
CA SER A 271 24.02 5.53 2.17
C SER A 271 24.27 5.42 0.67
N ASP A 272 24.39 6.56 -0.02
CA ASP A 272 24.49 6.62 -1.49
C ASP A 272 25.93 6.58 -2.02
N THR A 273 26.93 6.40 -1.14
CA THR A 273 28.34 6.26 -1.56
C THR A 273 28.71 4.79 -1.78
N ASN A 274 29.48 4.52 -2.83
CA ASN A 274 29.92 3.16 -3.16
C ASN A 274 31.45 3.07 -3.17
N LEU A 275 32.02 2.74 -2.02
CA LEU A 275 33.47 2.58 -1.86
C LEU A 275 34.03 1.37 -2.61
N SER A 276 33.22 0.33 -2.84
CA SER A 276 33.63 -0.81 -3.65
C SER A 276 33.86 -0.38 -5.09
N GLU A 277 32.91 0.34 -5.70
CA GLU A 277 33.04 0.86 -7.05
C GLU A 277 34.19 1.88 -7.18
N LEU A 278 34.47 2.63 -6.12
CA LEU A 278 35.61 3.55 -6.05
C LEU A 278 36.97 2.82 -6.10
N LEU A 279 37.13 1.70 -5.37
CA LEU A 279 38.42 1.03 -5.21
C LEU A 279 38.64 -0.19 -6.13
N GLN A 280 37.57 -0.77 -6.68
CA GLN A 280 37.63 -1.93 -7.57
C GLN A 280 38.50 -1.71 -8.84
N PRO A 281 38.52 -0.51 -9.49
CA PRO A 281 39.42 -0.25 -10.62
C PRO A 281 40.91 -0.37 -10.28
N LEU A 282 41.26 -0.24 -8.99
CA LEU A 282 42.63 -0.39 -8.48
C LEU A 282 42.93 -1.82 -7.99
N GLY A 283 42.01 -2.77 -8.19
CA GLY A 283 42.11 -4.13 -7.65
C GLY A 283 41.68 -4.25 -6.19
N GLY A 284 40.97 -3.25 -5.65
CA GLY A 284 40.38 -3.27 -4.31
C GLY A 284 39.17 -4.19 -4.18
N GLY A 285 38.86 -4.57 -2.95
CA GLY A 285 37.68 -5.37 -2.62
C GLY A 285 36.98 -4.89 -1.35
N GLY A 286 35.70 -5.24 -1.19
CA GLY A 286 34.89 -4.91 -0.03
C GLY A 286 33.42 -4.69 -0.35
N HIS A 287 32.74 -3.96 0.53
CA HIS A 287 31.33 -3.58 0.41
C HIS A 287 31.20 -2.06 0.16
N GLN A 288 29.99 -1.60 -0.17
CA GLN A 288 29.70 -0.19 -0.46
C GLN A 288 30.14 0.77 0.68
N ARG A 289 29.99 0.35 1.95
CA ARG A 289 30.37 1.15 3.14
C ARG A 289 31.80 0.93 3.63
N ALA A 290 32.48 -0.11 3.17
CA ALA A 290 33.80 -0.50 3.68
C ALA A 290 34.58 -1.28 2.62
N ALA A 291 35.64 -0.68 2.10
CA ALA A 291 36.49 -1.30 1.08
C ALA A 291 37.97 -1.03 1.34
N ALA A 292 38.84 -1.87 0.80
CA ALA A 292 40.29 -1.70 0.92
C ALA A 292 41.03 -2.16 -0.34
N VAL A 293 42.19 -1.56 -0.59
CA VAL A 293 43.10 -1.93 -1.69
C VAL A 293 44.55 -1.79 -1.24
N THR A 294 45.42 -2.66 -1.75
CA THR A 294 46.87 -2.54 -1.58
C THR A 294 47.53 -2.57 -2.95
N LEU A 295 48.29 -1.53 -3.28
CA LEU A 295 48.96 -1.38 -4.56
C LEU A 295 50.41 -0.89 -4.38
N ARG A 296 51.19 -0.99 -5.46
CA ARG A 296 52.53 -0.39 -5.54
C ARG A 296 52.38 0.98 -6.16
N ASP A 297 52.78 2.01 -5.44
CA ASP A 297 52.62 3.39 -5.87
C ASP A 297 53.95 4.16 -5.72
N SER A 298 54.24 4.98 -6.73
CA SER A 298 55.36 5.91 -6.72
C SER A 298 54.98 7.28 -6.17
N ASN A 299 53.69 7.65 -6.19
CA ASN A 299 53.17 8.91 -5.67
C ASN A 299 51.84 8.75 -4.90
N PRO A 300 51.91 8.29 -3.64
CA PRO A 300 50.74 8.01 -2.82
C PRO A 300 49.82 9.21 -2.56
N GLU A 301 50.37 10.41 -2.51
CA GLU A 301 49.65 11.66 -2.24
C GLU A 301 48.66 11.96 -3.37
N VAL A 302 49.14 11.90 -4.62
CA VAL A 302 48.33 12.15 -5.82
C VAL A 302 47.22 11.10 -5.98
N THR A 303 47.49 9.85 -5.64
CA THR A 303 46.48 8.78 -5.71
C THR A 303 45.39 8.99 -4.66
N LEU A 304 45.75 9.36 -3.42
CA LEU A 304 44.77 9.68 -2.38
C LEU A 304 43.91 10.88 -2.77
N GLU A 305 44.50 11.97 -3.27
CA GLU A 305 43.76 13.17 -3.71
C GLU A 305 42.72 12.83 -4.79
N LYS A 306 43.11 12.06 -5.81
CA LYS A 306 42.17 11.63 -6.88
C LYS A 306 40.99 10.83 -6.32
N LEU A 307 41.23 9.92 -5.39
CA LEU A 307 40.18 9.12 -4.78
C LEU A 307 39.25 9.96 -3.89
N VAL A 308 39.81 10.92 -3.16
CA VAL A 308 39.01 11.88 -2.38
C VAL A 308 38.11 12.69 -3.31
N ASP A 309 38.61 13.16 -4.46
CA ASP A 309 37.80 13.93 -5.40
C ASP A 309 36.71 13.07 -6.09
N GLN A 310 37.01 11.81 -6.40
CA GLN A 310 36.00 10.87 -6.87
C GLN A 310 34.93 10.58 -5.81
N LEU A 311 35.33 10.41 -4.54
CA LEU A 311 34.41 10.24 -3.42
C LEU A 311 33.51 11.47 -3.25
N LYS A 312 34.07 12.69 -3.32
CA LYS A 312 33.30 13.95 -3.29
C LYS A 312 32.23 14.03 -4.37
N ASN A 313 32.51 13.50 -5.56
CA ASN A 313 31.57 13.50 -6.68
C ASN A 313 30.39 12.52 -6.48
N GLN A 314 30.57 11.46 -5.67
CA GLN A 314 29.51 10.52 -5.33
C GLN A 314 28.53 11.06 -4.27
N ILE A 315 28.87 12.14 -3.56
CA ILE A 315 28.05 12.65 -2.46
C ILE A 315 26.72 13.23 -3.00
N PRO A 316 25.56 12.74 -2.56
CA PRO A 316 24.26 13.22 -3.04
C PRO A 316 24.01 14.68 -2.64
N GLN A 317 23.13 15.37 -3.36
CA GLN A 317 22.64 16.69 -2.91
C GLN A 317 21.61 16.48 -1.79
N PRO A 318 21.75 17.14 -0.63
CA PRO A 318 20.73 17.11 0.40
C PRO A 318 19.43 17.73 -0.14
N PRO A 319 18.25 17.21 0.22
CA PRO A 319 16.98 17.83 -0.14
C PRO A 319 16.92 19.29 0.30
N THR A 320 16.26 20.12 -0.50
CA THR A 320 16.11 21.56 -0.23
C THR A 320 14.73 21.88 0.30
N ALA A 321 14.54 23.07 0.89
CA ALA A 321 13.23 23.54 1.34
C ALA A 321 12.19 23.48 0.22
N ARG A 322 12.59 23.69 -1.04
CA ARG A 322 11.74 23.56 -2.23
C ARG A 322 11.21 22.14 -2.42
N ASP A 323 11.99 21.13 -2.07
CA ASP A 323 11.63 19.72 -2.16
C ASP A 323 10.71 19.30 -0.99
N LEU A 324 10.89 19.89 0.20
CA LEU A 324 10.12 19.56 1.40
C LEU A 324 8.83 20.39 1.58
N MET A 325 8.78 21.62 1.07
CA MET A 325 7.76 22.59 1.47
C MET A 325 6.36 22.25 0.95
N SER A 326 5.36 22.53 1.78
CA SER A 326 3.97 22.59 1.32
C SER A 326 3.71 23.93 0.64
N SER A 327 3.14 23.91 -0.57
CA SER A 327 2.76 25.09 -1.36
C SER A 327 1.47 24.85 -2.14
N PRO A 328 0.60 25.87 -2.34
CA PRO A 328 0.65 27.21 -1.76
C PRO A 328 0.33 27.22 -0.26
N VAL A 329 0.93 28.15 0.48
CA VAL A 329 0.66 28.28 1.93
C VAL A 329 -0.68 28.97 2.15
N ARG A 330 -1.51 28.37 3.02
CA ARG A 330 -2.74 29.01 3.48
C ARG A 330 -2.41 30.24 4.32
N THR A 331 -2.95 31.38 3.93
CA THR A 331 -2.72 32.64 4.64
C THR A 331 -4.01 33.31 5.08
N ILE A 332 -3.93 34.09 6.15
CA ILE A 332 -5.02 34.91 6.67
C ILE A 332 -4.55 36.35 6.92
N PRO A 333 -5.43 37.36 6.79
CA PRO A 333 -5.10 38.72 7.18
C PRO A 333 -5.00 38.86 8.72
N PRO A 334 -4.20 39.82 9.24
CA PRO A 334 -4.01 40.04 10.68
C PRO A 334 -5.30 40.39 11.45
N GLU A 335 -6.29 40.92 10.74
CA GLU A 335 -7.59 41.32 11.30
C GLU A 335 -8.63 40.20 11.33
N THR A 336 -8.28 39.00 10.84
CA THR A 336 -9.14 37.80 10.95
C THR A 336 -9.41 37.54 12.43
N SER A 337 -10.64 37.20 12.80
CA SER A 337 -10.97 36.84 14.19
C SER A 337 -10.40 35.47 14.56
N ILE A 338 -10.19 35.22 15.86
CA ILE A 338 -9.78 33.91 16.37
C ILE A 338 -10.77 32.81 15.98
N GLU A 339 -12.08 33.09 16.04
CA GLU A 339 -13.12 32.13 15.64
C GLU A 339 -13.03 31.76 14.15
N GLU A 340 -12.81 32.74 13.27
CA GLU A 340 -12.68 32.47 11.84
C GLU A 340 -11.35 31.75 11.54
N ALA A 341 -10.26 32.14 12.19
CA ALA A 341 -8.99 31.43 12.08
C ALA A 341 -9.12 29.97 12.57
N HIS A 342 -9.87 29.72 13.65
CA HIS A 342 -10.17 28.38 14.14
C HIS A 342 -10.96 27.56 13.11
N ARG A 343 -11.99 28.17 12.52
CA ARG A 343 -12.78 27.55 11.44
C ARG A 343 -11.91 27.19 10.25
N ILE A 344 -10.97 28.05 9.87
CA ILE A 344 -10.00 27.78 8.79
C ILE A 344 -9.08 26.63 9.18
N LEU A 345 -8.51 26.60 10.39
CA LEU A 345 -7.67 25.48 10.85
C LEU A 345 -8.42 24.15 10.79
N LEU A 346 -9.67 24.12 11.26
CA LEU A 346 -10.53 22.94 11.22
C LEU A 346 -10.86 22.53 9.79
N ARG A 347 -11.23 23.48 8.93
CA ARG A 347 -11.58 23.26 7.52
C ARG A 347 -10.45 22.59 6.74
N TYR A 348 -9.20 22.99 6.99
CA TYR A 348 -8.04 22.50 6.23
C TYR A 348 -7.18 21.48 6.99
N GLY A 349 -7.60 21.07 8.19
CA GLY A 349 -6.84 20.15 9.04
C GLY A 349 -5.44 20.66 9.39
N HIS A 350 -5.24 21.98 9.41
CA HIS A 350 -3.95 22.58 9.69
C HIS A 350 -3.77 22.77 11.20
N SER A 351 -2.52 22.72 11.66
CA SER A 351 -2.16 23.06 13.04
C SER A 351 -1.72 24.53 13.20
N GLY A 352 -1.67 25.29 12.11
CA GLY A 352 -1.28 26.68 12.09
C GLY A 352 -1.56 27.39 10.77
N LEU A 353 -1.59 28.73 10.81
CA LEU A 353 -1.78 29.59 9.65
C LEU A 353 -0.70 30.67 9.59
N SER A 354 -0.24 30.96 8.38
CA SER A 354 0.62 32.11 8.12
C SER A 354 -0.23 33.37 8.00
N VAL A 355 0.17 34.44 8.68
CA VAL A 355 -0.53 35.72 8.67
C VAL A 355 0.20 36.66 7.72
N VAL A 356 -0.52 37.19 6.73
CA VAL A 356 0.03 38.11 5.73
C VAL A 356 -0.72 39.43 5.69
N ASP A 357 -0.02 40.52 5.43
CA ASP A 357 -0.63 41.83 5.25
C ASP A 357 -1.32 41.97 3.88
N SER A 358 -1.92 43.15 3.63
CA SER A 358 -2.56 43.48 2.35
C SER A 358 -1.61 43.44 1.14
N SER A 359 -0.30 43.51 1.37
CA SER A 359 0.75 43.43 0.36
C SER A 359 1.29 42.00 0.17
N ARG A 360 0.64 40.99 0.79
CA ARG A 360 1.06 39.58 0.85
C ARG A 360 2.42 39.35 1.51
N LYS A 361 2.87 40.28 2.36
CA LYS A 361 4.08 40.11 3.16
C LYS A 361 3.74 39.33 4.42
N LEU A 362 4.58 38.36 4.79
CA LEU A 362 4.44 37.61 6.03
C LEU A 362 4.65 38.53 7.25
N VAL A 363 3.67 38.58 8.15
CA VAL A 363 3.68 39.42 9.36
C VAL A 363 3.56 38.63 10.66
N GLY A 364 3.20 37.34 10.59
CA GLY A 364 3.17 36.47 11.76
C GLY A 364 2.70 35.06 11.44
N ILE A 365 2.72 34.19 12.43
CA ILE A 365 2.11 32.85 12.38
C ILE A 365 1.23 32.68 13.61
N ILE A 366 0.05 32.08 13.43
CA ILE A 366 -0.81 31.66 14.54
C ILE A 366 -0.91 30.13 14.55
N THR A 367 -0.80 29.52 15.73
CA THR A 367 -0.91 28.08 15.94
C THR A 367 -2.29 27.71 16.47
N ARG A 368 -2.68 26.44 16.33
CA ARG A 368 -3.87 25.89 16.98
C ARG A 368 -3.84 26.10 18.48
N ARG A 369 -2.66 25.95 19.11
CA ARG A 369 -2.47 26.20 20.54
C ARG A 369 -2.80 27.65 20.91
N ASP A 370 -2.33 28.62 20.12
CA ASP A 370 -2.60 30.05 20.37
C ASP A 370 -4.12 30.34 20.26
N ILE A 371 -4.78 29.73 19.28
CA ILE A 371 -6.23 29.84 19.08
C ILE A 371 -7.00 29.18 20.22
N ASP A 372 -6.63 27.97 20.63
CA ASP A 372 -7.31 27.23 21.71
C ASP A 372 -7.19 27.98 23.04
N ILE A 373 -6.03 28.59 23.33
CA ILE A 373 -5.82 29.47 24.49
C ILE A 373 -6.74 30.70 24.39
N ALA A 374 -6.78 31.38 23.25
CA ALA A 374 -7.64 32.54 23.06
C ALA A 374 -9.13 32.20 23.20
N LEU A 375 -9.58 31.08 22.65
CA LEU A 375 -10.96 30.58 22.77
C LEU A 375 -11.32 30.21 24.21
N HIS A 376 -10.41 29.54 24.93
CA HIS A 376 -10.62 29.18 26.33
C HIS A 376 -10.84 30.41 27.22
N HIS A 377 -10.20 31.54 26.89
CA HIS A 377 -10.38 32.81 27.58
C HIS A 377 -11.50 33.70 27.00
N GLY A 378 -12.31 33.19 26.07
CA GLY A 378 -13.47 33.91 25.53
C GLY A 378 -13.15 34.97 24.46
N PHE A 379 -11.95 34.94 23.87
CA PHE A 379 -11.51 35.91 22.87
C PHE A 379 -11.82 35.52 21.43
N SER A 380 -12.96 34.86 21.19
CA SER A 380 -13.39 34.41 19.85
C SER A 380 -13.43 35.53 18.80
N HIS A 381 -13.85 36.74 19.20
CA HIS A 381 -13.96 37.92 18.34
C HIS A 381 -12.66 38.73 18.20
N ALA A 382 -11.63 38.43 19.00
CA ALA A 382 -10.39 39.18 18.96
C ALA A 382 -9.62 38.94 17.65
N PRO A 383 -8.84 39.91 17.14
CA PRO A 383 -8.08 39.75 15.92
C PRO A 383 -6.83 38.88 16.16
N VAL A 384 -6.48 38.07 15.16
CA VAL A 384 -5.32 37.17 15.15
C VAL A 384 -4.01 37.88 15.45
N LYS A 385 -3.84 39.14 15.02
CA LYS A 385 -2.63 39.94 15.30
C LYS A 385 -2.29 40.08 16.78
N GLY A 386 -3.28 39.95 17.68
CA GLY A 386 -3.07 40.01 19.12
C GLY A 386 -2.52 38.72 19.74
N TYR A 387 -2.56 37.61 19.00
CA TYR A 387 -2.20 36.26 19.48
C TYR A 387 -1.15 35.56 18.60
N MET A 388 -0.89 36.07 17.40
CA MET A 388 0.13 35.53 16.50
C MET A 388 1.55 35.81 17.00
N THR A 389 2.49 34.98 16.57
CA THR A 389 3.94 35.25 16.74
C THR A 389 4.45 36.11 15.58
N PRO A 390 4.91 37.36 15.80
CA PRO A 390 5.28 38.28 14.71
C PRO A 390 6.73 38.16 14.24
N GLN A 391 7.67 37.80 15.12
CA GLN A 391 9.09 37.69 14.80
C GLN A 391 9.42 36.25 14.40
N LEU A 392 9.37 35.98 13.11
CA LEU A 392 9.54 34.65 12.56
C LEU A 392 10.95 34.45 12.01
N LYS A 393 11.51 33.26 12.22
CA LYS A 393 12.62 32.77 11.40
C LYS A 393 12.05 32.23 10.09
N THR A 394 12.70 32.57 8.99
CA THR A 394 12.29 32.21 7.62
C THR A 394 13.47 31.62 6.89
N ILE A 395 13.19 30.79 5.88
CA ILE A 395 14.20 30.12 5.04
C ILE A 395 13.97 30.46 3.55
N SER A 396 14.96 30.21 2.70
CA SER A 396 14.82 30.30 1.23
C SER A 396 14.45 28.94 0.63
N PRO A 397 13.90 28.86 -0.60
CA PRO A 397 13.62 27.58 -1.24
C PRO A 397 14.86 26.67 -1.41
N GLU A 398 16.05 27.24 -1.41
CA GLU A 398 17.34 26.58 -1.63
C GLU A 398 18.01 26.16 -0.31
N THR A 399 17.42 26.52 0.84
CA THR A 399 17.93 26.13 2.18
C THR A 399 17.88 24.60 2.30
N THR A 400 18.95 23.97 2.77
CA THR A 400 19.09 22.50 2.77
C THR A 400 18.45 21.85 4.00
N LEU A 401 18.08 20.57 3.91
CA LEU A 401 17.49 19.81 5.02
C LEU A 401 18.29 19.89 6.34
N PRO A 402 19.63 19.71 6.35
CA PRO A 402 20.39 19.84 7.60
C PRO A 402 20.33 21.25 8.21
N GLU A 403 20.34 22.31 7.38
CA GLU A 403 20.17 23.68 7.86
C GLU A 403 18.76 23.92 8.42
N ILE A 404 17.73 23.34 7.78
CA ILE A 404 16.35 23.37 8.28
C ILE A 404 16.25 22.69 9.65
N GLU A 405 16.86 21.52 9.81
CA GLU A 405 16.92 20.78 11.08
C GLU A 405 17.61 21.58 12.18
N GLU A 406 18.79 22.12 11.88
CA GLU A 406 19.55 22.96 12.82
C GLU A 406 18.71 24.15 13.30
N LEU A 407 18.02 24.85 12.37
CA LEU A 407 17.13 25.96 12.71
C LEU A 407 15.94 25.50 13.57
N MET A 408 15.33 24.36 13.25
CA MET A 408 14.19 23.84 14.01
C MET A 408 14.57 23.42 15.44
N VAL A 409 15.75 22.80 15.61
CA VAL A 409 16.26 22.34 16.91
C VAL A 409 16.75 23.53 17.74
N THR A 410 17.61 24.38 17.17
CA THR A 410 18.26 25.49 17.89
C THR A 410 17.24 26.49 18.45
N TYR A 411 16.18 26.76 17.69
CA TYR A 411 15.17 27.76 18.07
C TYR A 411 13.84 27.14 18.57
N ASP A 412 13.76 25.81 18.72
CA ASP A 412 12.52 25.04 18.98
C ASP A 412 11.34 25.48 18.11
N ILE A 413 11.58 25.57 16.80
CA ILE A 413 10.58 26.01 15.82
C ILE A 413 9.99 24.78 15.14
N GLY A 414 8.66 24.62 15.20
CA GLY A 414 7.96 23.52 14.53
C GLY A 414 7.62 23.75 13.06
N ARG A 415 7.85 24.97 12.55
CA ARG A 415 7.36 25.45 11.25
C ARG A 415 8.18 26.63 10.73
N LEU A 416 8.75 26.49 9.55
CA LEU A 416 9.61 27.48 8.90
C LEU A 416 8.95 27.96 7.60
N PRO A 417 8.48 29.22 7.54
CA PRO A 417 8.01 29.82 6.30
C PRO A 417 9.15 30.00 5.30
N VAL A 418 8.89 29.63 4.05
CA VAL A 418 9.80 29.76 2.93
C VAL A 418 9.49 31.05 2.17
N LEU A 419 10.48 31.93 2.06
CA LEU A 419 10.36 33.21 1.36
C LEU A 419 11.22 33.21 0.09
N GLU A 420 10.64 33.61 -1.02
CA GLU A 420 11.36 33.93 -2.27
C GLU A 420 11.05 35.39 -2.61
N ASN A 421 12.08 36.22 -2.80
CA ASN A 421 11.93 37.66 -3.05
C ASN A 421 11.00 38.38 -2.03
N ASN A 422 11.15 38.06 -0.74
CA ASN A 422 10.30 38.57 0.36
C ASN A 422 8.80 38.21 0.29
N ARG A 423 8.42 37.25 -0.56
CA ARG A 423 7.05 36.73 -0.64
C ARG A 423 7.00 35.31 -0.10
N LEU A 424 5.92 35.00 0.62
CA LEU A 424 5.68 33.66 1.12
C LEU A 424 5.34 32.71 -0.02
N VAL A 425 6.21 31.73 -0.27
CA VAL A 425 6.05 30.73 -1.33
C VAL A 425 5.77 29.32 -0.80
N GLY A 426 6.17 29.03 0.44
CA GLY A 426 6.03 27.70 1.04
C GLY A 426 6.14 27.70 2.56
N ILE A 427 5.90 26.54 3.17
CA ILE A 427 6.15 26.31 4.59
C ILE A 427 6.69 24.89 4.77
N VAL A 428 7.74 24.74 5.58
CA VAL A 428 8.30 23.45 5.97
C VAL A 428 7.92 23.19 7.43
N THR A 429 7.31 22.05 7.73
CA THR A 429 6.92 21.67 9.09
C THR A 429 7.81 20.56 9.63
N ARG A 430 7.85 20.40 10.96
CA ARG A 430 8.57 19.29 11.62
C ARG A 430 8.15 17.92 11.09
N THR A 431 6.89 17.76 10.72
CA THR A 431 6.38 16.53 10.10
C THR A 431 6.96 16.26 8.72
N ASP A 432 7.24 17.32 7.95
CA ASP A 432 7.83 17.19 6.60
C ASP A 432 9.30 16.77 6.71
N VAL A 433 10.05 17.35 7.65
CA VAL A 433 11.43 16.96 7.98
C VAL A 433 11.52 15.50 8.44
N LEU A 434 10.71 15.10 9.43
CA LEU A 434 10.70 13.73 9.93
C LEU A 434 10.36 12.69 8.86
N ARG A 435 9.48 13.05 7.93
CA ARG A 435 9.11 12.17 6.82
C ARG A 435 10.28 11.96 5.86
N GLU A 436 10.98 13.03 5.48
CA GLU A 436 12.13 12.94 4.59
C GLU A 436 13.26 12.12 5.22
N LEU A 437 13.57 12.35 6.50
CA LEU A 437 14.54 11.55 7.25
C LEU A 437 14.18 10.05 7.28
N HIS A 438 12.90 9.73 7.48
CA HIS A 438 12.46 8.33 7.47
C HIS A 438 12.49 7.70 6.07
N GLN A 439 12.31 8.48 5.00
CA GLN A 439 12.46 8.00 3.63
C GLN A 439 13.92 7.70 3.28
N GLN A 440 14.87 8.53 3.73
CA GLN A 440 16.31 8.31 3.51
C GLN A 440 16.88 7.11 4.28
N GLN A 441 16.27 6.77 5.43
CA GLN A 441 16.67 5.62 6.24
C GLN A 441 16.14 4.28 5.72
N ARG A 442 15.21 4.28 4.76
CA ARG A 442 14.77 3.03 4.14
C ARG A 442 15.86 2.51 3.20
N PRO A 443 16.39 1.29 3.38
CA PRO A 443 17.29 0.70 2.40
C PRO A 443 16.60 0.69 1.03
N GLN A 444 17.37 0.86 -0.06
CA GLN A 444 16.84 0.81 -1.43
C GLN A 444 16.05 -0.49 -1.72
N ASN A 445 16.29 -1.54 -0.94
CA ASN A 445 15.54 -2.80 -0.96
C ASN A 445 14.11 -2.75 -0.34
N GLU A 446 13.74 -1.65 0.32
CA GLU A 446 12.41 -1.40 0.91
C GLU A 446 11.65 -0.26 0.21
N GLN A 447 11.96 0.04 -1.06
CA GLN A 447 10.99 0.76 -1.88
C GLN A 447 9.71 -0.08 -1.96
N LEU A 448 8.61 0.45 -1.41
CA LEU A 448 7.32 -0.22 -1.31
C LEU A 448 6.76 -0.57 -2.70
N GLY A 449 7.20 -1.71 -3.20
CA GLY A 449 6.68 -2.47 -4.33
C GLY A 449 6.89 -3.98 -4.15
N CYS A 450 7.63 -4.40 -3.12
CA CYS A 450 7.95 -5.80 -2.88
C CYS A 450 6.86 -6.50 -2.06
N ILE A 451 6.18 -7.44 -2.71
CA ILE A 451 5.55 -8.58 -2.05
C ILE A 451 6.71 -9.46 -1.52
N PRO A 452 6.62 -10.06 -0.32
CA PRO A 452 7.72 -10.88 0.21
C PRO A 452 8.10 -12.01 -0.78
N GLY A 453 9.31 -11.96 -1.33
CA GLY A 453 9.90 -13.05 -2.13
C GLY A 453 10.43 -12.72 -3.53
N GLU A 454 10.31 -11.50 -4.07
CA GLU A 454 10.71 -11.18 -5.46
C GLU A 454 11.42 -9.81 -5.58
N THR A 455 12.21 -9.64 -6.65
CA THR A 455 13.14 -8.51 -6.89
C THR A 455 12.48 -7.12 -6.84
N CYS A 456 13.15 -6.15 -6.20
CA CYS A 456 12.74 -4.74 -6.13
C CYS A 456 12.62 -4.09 -7.52
N LYS A 457 11.39 -3.87 -7.98
CA LYS A 457 11.08 -3.07 -9.18
C LYS A 457 10.42 -1.75 -8.78
N SER A 458 10.73 -0.68 -9.50
CA SER A 458 10.07 0.63 -9.31
C SER A 458 8.62 0.61 -9.80
N VAL A 459 7.75 1.52 -9.32
CA VAL A 459 6.34 1.57 -9.79
C VAL A 459 6.26 1.98 -11.27
N ALA A 460 7.23 2.74 -11.78
CA ALA A 460 7.32 3.02 -13.22
C ALA A 460 7.57 1.74 -14.04
N GLU A 461 8.48 0.87 -13.59
CA GLU A 461 8.73 -0.42 -14.25
C GLU A 461 7.50 -1.32 -14.18
N LEU A 462 6.82 -1.37 -13.02
CA LEU A 462 5.58 -2.12 -12.87
C LEU A 462 4.47 -1.61 -13.81
N LEU A 463 4.33 -0.28 -13.96
CA LEU A 463 3.37 0.33 -14.88
C LEU A 463 3.71 -0.02 -16.34
N GLN A 464 4.97 0.09 -16.73
CA GLN A 464 5.42 -0.19 -18.10
C GLN A 464 5.25 -1.67 -18.47
N GLU A 465 5.54 -2.59 -17.54
CA GLU A 465 5.43 -4.03 -17.78
C GLU A 465 3.97 -4.51 -17.78
N ARG A 466 3.12 -3.97 -16.90
CA ARG A 466 1.76 -4.50 -16.66
C ARG A 466 0.66 -3.82 -17.48
N LEU A 467 0.83 -2.56 -17.87
CA LEU A 467 -0.15 -1.87 -18.70
C LEU A 467 -0.02 -2.28 -20.17
N ALA A 468 -1.15 -2.26 -20.88
CA ALA A 468 -1.12 -2.42 -22.33
C ALA A 468 -0.20 -1.35 -22.96
N PRO A 469 0.67 -1.69 -23.94
CA PRO A 469 1.65 -0.76 -24.50
C PRO A 469 1.04 0.57 -25.01
N GLN A 470 -0.16 0.48 -25.57
CA GLN A 470 -0.94 1.62 -26.07
C GLN A 470 -1.34 2.56 -24.94
N LEU A 471 -1.70 1.99 -23.79
CA LEU A 471 -2.09 2.75 -22.62
C LEU A 471 -0.89 3.40 -21.93
N TRP A 472 0.25 2.69 -21.87
CA TRP A 472 1.50 3.28 -21.40
C TRP A 472 1.92 4.48 -22.26
N GLN A 473 1.89 4.34 -23.58
CA GLN A 473 2.16 5.44 -24.52
C GLN A 473 1.25 6.65 -24.29
N LEU A 474 -0.04 6.42 -24.03
CA LEU A 474 -0.98 7.48 -23.71
C LEU A 474 -0.60 8.18 -22.39
N LEU A 475 -0.31 7.42 -21.32
CA LEU A 475 0.09 8.00 -20.04
C LEU A 475 1.40 8.80 -20.12
N THR A 476 2.40 8.29 -20.85
CA THR A 476 3.65 9.02 -21.12
C THR A 476 3.37 10.32 -21.87
N CYS A 477 2.52 10.28 -22.90
CA CYS A 477 2.13 11.48 -23.65
C CYS A 477 1.45 12.53 -22.74
N VAL A 478 0.55 12.11 -21.87
CA VAL A 478 -0.13 13.02 -20.92
C VAL A 478 0.87 13.60 -19.91
N ALA A 479 1.81 12.79 -19.42
CA ALA A 479 2.86 13.23 -18.52
C ALA A 479 3.76 14.30 -19.17
N GLU A 480 4.22 14.09 -20.40
CA GLU A 480 5.02 15.07 -21.14
C GLU A 480 4.28 16.39 -21.36
N LEU A 481 2.96 16.34 -21.61
CA LEU A 481 2.14 17.55 -21.77
C LEU A 481 1.99 18.35 -20.48
N ALA A 482 1.91 17.66 -19.34
CA ALA A 482 1.88 18.26 -18.01
C ALA A 482 3.25 18.87 -17.67
N GLU A 483 4.33 18.13 -17.92
CA GLU A 483 5.70 18.55 -17.64
C GLU A 483 6.10 19.80 -18.43
N LYS A 484 5.73 19.88 -19.72
CA LYS A 484 5.93 21.10 -20.56
C LYS A 484 5.29 22.36 -19.98
N ARG A 485 4.32 22.21 -19.07
CA ARG A 485 3.62 23.32 -18.39
C ARG A 485 4.10 23.53 -16.95
N GLY A 486 5.08 22.75 -16.50
CA GLY A 486 5.58 22.75 -15.13
C GLY A 486 4.57 22.15 -14.13
N TRP A 487 3.69 21.26 -14.58
CA TRP A 487 2.72 20.57 -13.72
C TRP A 487 3.19 19.16 -13.38
N GLN A 488 2.80 18.70 -12.20
CA GLN A 488 3.04 17.33 -11.77
C GLN A 488 1.78 16.49 -12.03
N LEU A 489 1.96 15.31 -12.64
CA LEU A 489 0.86 14.42 -12.97
C LEU A 489 0.94 13.13 -12.15
N TYR A 490 -0.21 12.70 -11.64
CA TYR A 490 -0.33 11.52 -10.81
C TYR A 490 -1.42 10.59 -11.31
N LEU A 491 -1.11 9.29 -11.39
CA LEU A 491 -2.12 8.23 -11.39
C LEU A 491 -2.56 8.01 -9.95
N ILE A 492 -3.86 7.93 -9.68
CA ILE A 492 -4.39 7.92 -8.31
C ILE A 492 -5.42 6.82 -8.06
N GLY A 493 -5.60 6.45 -6.80
CA GLY A 493 -6.73 5.66 -6.33
C GLY A 493 -6.82 4.25 -6.91
N GLY A 494 -7.93 3.95 -7.56
CA GLY A 494 -8.25 2.58 -8.01
C GLY A 494 -7.21 2.01 -8.97
N GLY A 495 -6.66 2.83 -9.86
CA GLY A 495 -5.61 2.41 -10.81
C GLY A 495 -4.33 1.97 -10.10
N VAL A 496 -3.88 2.70 -9.09
CA VAL A 496 -2.68 2.35 -8.30
C VAL A 496 -2.94 1.13 -7.42
N ARG A 497 -4.11 1.07 -6.77
CA ARG A 497 -4.51 -0.09 -5.96
C ARG A 497 -4.56 -1.37 -6.77
N ASP A 498 -5.23 -1.33 -7.92
CA ASP A 498 -5.44 -2.52 -8.76
C ASP A 498 -4.11 -2.94 -9.41
N LEU A 499 -3.21 -2.00 -9.72
CA LEU A 499 -1.82 -2.29 -10.12
C LEU A 499 -1.06 -3.07 -9.04
N LEU A 500 -1.15 -2.66 -7.78
CA LEU A 500 -0.44 -3.31 -6.67
C LEU A 500 -1.05 -4.68 -6.30
N LEU A 501 -2.35 -4.89 -6.56
CA LEU A 501 -3.05 -6.15 -6.27
C LEU A 501 -2.93 -7.20 -7.39
N SER A 502 -2.57 -6.80 -8.62
CA SER A 502 -2.46 -7.76 -9.72
C SER A 502 -1.25 -8.67 -9.58
N LYS A 503 -1.38 -9.88 -10.14
CA LYS A 503 -0.27 -10.83 -10.23
C LYS A 503 0.65 -10.45 -11.39
N PHE A 504 1.94 -10.77 -11.29
CA PHE A 504 2.95 -10.38 -12.31
C PHE A 504 2.65 -10.88 -13.73
N ASP A 505 1.91 -12.00 -13.87
CA ASP A 505 1.59 -12.60 -15.18
C ASP A 505 0.30 -12.06 -15.83
N GLU A 506 -0.42 -11.15 -15.17
CA GLU A 506 -1.72 -10.64 -15.66
C GLU A 506 -1.58 -9.21 -16.23
N THR A 507 -1.95 -9.03 -17.51
CA THR A 507 -2.04 -7.70 -18.13
C THR A 507 -3.19 -6.91 -17.49
N LEU A 508 -2.89 -5.71 -16.98
CA LEU A 508 -3.87 -4.85 -16.34
C LEU A 508 -4.70 -4.11 -17.40
N LEU A 509 -5.98 -4.47 -17.53
CA LEU A 509 -6.94 -3.72 -18.35
C LEU A 509 -7.62 -2.65 -17.50
N LEU A 510 -7.01 -1.46 -17.40
CA LEU A 510 -7.67 -0.29 -16.85
C LEU A 510 -8.63 0.29 -17.91
N THR A 511 -9.93 0.16 -17.64
CA THR A 511 -10.99 0.78 -18.46
C THR A 511 -11.39 2.15 -17.94
N ASP A 512 -10.99 2.48 -16.70
CA ASP A 512 -11.28 3.72 -16.01
C ASP A 512 -10.01 4.20 -15.30
N ILE A 513 -9.53 5.39 -15.65
CA ILE A 513 -8.25 5.94 -15.20
C ILE A 513 -8.47 7.32 -14.60
N ASP A 514 -8.16 7.41 -13.32
CA ASP A 514 -8.16 8.67 -12.58
C ASP A 514 -6.76 9.30 -12.61
N LEU A 515 -6.67 10.50 -13.17
CA LEU A 515 -5.46 11.33 -13.19
C LEU A 515 -5.67 12.60 -12.38
N VAL A 516 -4.67 12.98 -11.59
CA VAL A 516 -4.64 14.26 -10.88
C VAL A 516 -3.47 15.10 -11.33
N VAL A 517 -3.76 16.35 -11.64
CA VAL A 517 -2.77 17.38 -11.99
C VAL A 517 -2.57 18.29 -10.80
N ASP A 518 -1.35 18.36 -10.30
CA ASP A 518 -0.92 19.35 -9.33
C ASP A 518 -0.21 20.51 -10.05
N GLY A 519 -0.91 21.64 -10.13
CA GLY A 519 -0.44 22.88 -10.77
C GLY A 519 -0.03 23.96 -9.77
N CYS A 520 0.00 23.66 -8.47
CA CYS A 520 0.21 24.62 -7.39
C CYS A 520 1.57 25.35 -7.44
N HIS A 521 2.54 24.76 -8.13
CA HIS A 521 3.93 25.25 -8.19
C HIS A 521 4.24 26.14 -9.40
N SER A 522 3.28 26.38 -10.30
CA SER A 522 3.50 27.19 -11.51
C SER A 522 3.07 28.65 -11.30
N GLU A 523 3.99 29.60 -11.56
CA GLU A 523 3.73 31.05 -11.47
C GLU A 523 2.60 31.54 -12.40
N LYS A 524 2.26 30.74 -13.43
CA LYS A 524 1.12 30.99 -14.31
C LYS A 524 -0.12 30.35 -13.73
N THR A 525 -0.86 31.11 -12.93
CA THR A 525 -2.13 30.70 -12.32
C THR A 525 -3.23 30.52 -13.38
N GLU A 526 -3.15 29.47 -14.18
CA GLU A 526 -4.26 29.03 -15.03
C GLU A 526 -5.37 28.46 -14.13
N LYS A 527 -6.59 28.98 -14.27
CA LYS A 527 -7.72 28.70 -13.34
C LYS A 527 -8.21 27.24 -13.33
N ALA A 528 -7.69 26.34 -14.18
CA ALA A 528 -8.07 24.91 -14.21
C ALA A 528 -7.06 24.04 -15.02
N PRO A 529 -5.93 23.60 -14.43
CA PRO A 529 -4.91 22.78 -15.11
C PRO A 529 -5.46 21.51 -15.78
N ALA A 530 -6.41 20.83 -15.14
CA ALA A 530 -6.98 19.59 -15.67
C ALA A 530 -7.77 19.80 -16.98
N VAL A 531 -8.53 20.90 -17.07
CA VAL A 531 -9.33 21.21 -18.26
C VAL A 531 -8.41 21.55 -19.45
N GLU A 532 -7.33 22.28 -19.21
CA GLU A 532 -6.36 22.61 -20.25
C GLU A 532 -5.54 21.40 -20.68
N LEU A 533 -5.16 20.52 -19.75
CA LEU A 533 -4.53 19.24 -20.08
C LEU A 533 -5.45 18.36 -20.94
N ALA A 534 -6.72 18.24 -20.57
CA ALA A 534 -7.69 17.46 -21.32
C ALA A 534 -7.95 18.03 -22.72
N LYS A 535 -8.03 19.36 -22.87
CA LYS A 535 -8.10 20.02 -24.19
C LYS A 535 -6.86 19.78 -25.04
N ALA A 536 -5.68 19.79 -24.44
CA ALA A 536 -4.43 19.48 -25.14
C ALA A 536 -4.41 18.03 -25.63
N LEU A 537 -4.90 17.10 -24.80
CA LEU A 537 -5.00 15.69 -25.16
C LEU A 537 -6.04 15.45 -26.27
N GLN A 538 -7.20 16.12 -26.22
CA GLN A 538 -8.22 16.04 -27.28
C GLN A 538 -7.70 16.48 -28.65
N LYS A 539 -6.78 17.46 -28.72
CA LYS A 539 -6.16 17.86 -29.99
C LYS A 539 -5.31 16.76 -30.61
N ILE A 540 -4.71 15.91 -29.78
CA ILE A 540 -3.89 14.77 -30.21
C ILE A 540 -4.79 13.58 -30.54
N TYR A 541 -5.86 13.38 -29.77
CA TYR A 541 -6.85 12.31 -29.94
C TYR A 541 -8.24 12.91 -30.29
N PRO A 542 -8.46 13.34 -31.53
CA PRO A 542 -9.71 14.00 -31.94
C PRO A 542 -10.94 13.07 -31.92
N THR A 543 -10.74 11.75 -31.84
CA THR A 543 -11.80 10.75 -31.68
C THR A 543 -12.36 10.72 -30.26
N ALA A 544 -11.64 11.26 -29.27
CA ALA A 544 -12.07 11.29 -27.88
C ALA A 544 -13.10 12.40 -27.63
N ARG A 545 -14.20 12.04 -26.97
CA ARG A 545 -15.22 13.00 -26.53
C ARG A 545 -14.79 13.63 -25.21
N LEU A 546 -14.68 14.96 -25.19
CA LEU A 546 -14.35 15.73 -24.01
C LEU A 546 -15.63 16.22 -23.30
N GLU A 547 -15.78 15.91 -22.02
CA GLU A 547 -16.80 16.47 -21.14
C GLU A 547 -16.15 17.30 -20.04
N VAL A 548 -16.53 18.58 -19.92
CA VAL A 548 -15.92 19.52 -18.97
C VAL A 548 -16.91 19.87 -17.87
N HIS A 549 -16.51 19.68 -16.62
CA HIS A 549 -17.28 20.04 -15.44
C HIS A 549 -16.62 21.22 -14.73
N GLY A 550 -16.88 22.44 -15.24
CA GLY A 550 -16.20 23.66 -14.79
C GLY A 550 -16.37 23.99 -13.30
N GLN A 551 -17.49 23.61 -12.66
CA GLN A 551 -17.72 23.83 -11.22
C GLN A 551 -16.79 23.01 -10.33
N PHE A 552 -16.27 21.88 -10.83
CA PHE A 552 -15.45 20.94 -10.08
C PHE A 552 -13.99 20.90 -10.54
N GLN A 553 -13.64 21.72 -11.55
CA GLN A 553 -12.33 21.72 -12.21
C GLN A 553 -11.90 20.32 -12.69
N THR A 554 -12.85 19.54 -13.19
CA THR A 554 -12.61 18.20 -13.75
C THR A 554 -12.96 18.14 -15.23
N ALA A 555 -12.29 17.27 -15.95
CA ALA A 555 -12.55 16.96 -17.35
C ALA A 555 -12.47 15.46 -17.57
N ALA A 556 -13.42 14.91 -18.32
CA ALA A 556 -13.48 13.50 -18.70
C ALA A 556 -13.22 13.36 -20.20
N LEU A 557 -12.39 12.40 -20.59
CA LEU A 557 -12.15 12.00 -21.97
C LEU A 557 -12.63 10.56 -22.18
N LEU A 558 -13.53 10.39 -23.14
CA LEU A 558 -14.21 9.13 -23.41
C LEU A 558 -13.88 8.65 -24.83
N TRP A 559 -13.33 7.45 -24.92
CA TRP A 559 -13.18 6.69 -26.17
C TRP A 559 -14.31 5.67 -26.28
N HIS A 560 -14.85 5.49 -27.50
CA HIS A 560 -15.94 4.54 -27.74
C HIS A 560 -15.61 3.63 -28.92
N ASN A 561 -15.44 2.34 -28.65
CA ASN A 561 -15.06 1.33 -29.63
C ASN A 561 -13.86 1.76 -30.51
N ASP A 562 -12.85 2.37 -29.89
CA ASP A 562 -11.62 2.79 -30.57
C ASP A 562 -10.83 1.55 -31.02
N LEU A 563 -10.18 1.62 -32.19
CA LEU A 563 -9.44 0.50 -32.77
C LEU A 563 -8.20 0.11 -31.94
N VAL A 564 -7.71 1.02 -31.09
CA VAL A 564 -6.47 0.90 -30.33
C VAL A 564 -6.75 0.90 -28.82
N LEU A 565 -7.66 1.75 -28.35
CA LEU A 565 -7.96 1.94 -26.93
C LEU A 565 -9.33 1.39 -26.49
N ASP A 566 -10.10 0.78 -27.41
CA ASP A 566 -11.45 0.25 -27.18
C ASP A 566 -12.38 1.27 -26.48
N SER A 567 -12.87 0.95 -25.28
CA SER A 567 -13.80 1.78 -24.51
C SER A 567 -13.12 2.25 -23.23
N LEU A 568 -12.21 3.23 -23.39
CA LEU A 568 -11.43 3.82 -22.30
C LEU A 568 -12.07 5.11 -21.78
N TRP A 569 -12.10 5.26 -20.46
CA TRP A 569 -12.50 6.48 -19.77
C TRP A 569 -11.30 7.02 -18.97
N ILE A 570 -10.92 8.28 -19.23
CA ILE A 570 -9.92 9.00 -18.44
C ILE A 570 -10.57 10.21 -17.78
N ASP A 571 -10.55 10.22 -16.46
CA ASP A 571 -10.96 11.37 -15.64
C ASP A 571 -9.72 12.14 -15.19
N ILE A 572 -9.63 13.41 -15.58
CA ILE A 572 -8.56 14.32 -15.19
C ILE A 572 -9.12 15.36 -14.23
N ALA A 573 -8.55 15.41 -13.02
CA ALA A 573 -8.94 16.35 -11.98
C ALA A 573 -7.76 17.25 -11.59
N THR A 574 -8.04 18.52 -11.26
CA THR A 574 -7.06 19.36 -10.57
C THR A 574 -7.03 18.97 -9.09
N ALA A 575 -5.83 18.80 -8.55
CA ALA A 575 -5.64 18.49 -7.13
C ALA A 575 -6.38 19.52 -6.26
N ARG A 576 -7.18 19.04 -5.31
CA ARG A 576 -8.12 19.90 -4.58
C ARG A 576 -8.39 19.43 -3.16
N THR A 577 -8.70 20.39 -2.29
CA THR A 577 -9.32 20.16 -0.98
C THR A 577 -10.84 20.18 -1.10
N GLU A 578 -11.51 19.35 -0.31
CA GLU A 578 -12.97 19.36 -0.15
C GLU A 578 -13.34 19.84 1.25
N PHE A 579 -14.34 20.71 1.33
CA PHE A 579 -14.93 21.13 2.60
C PHE A 579 -16.43 20.87 2.62
N TYR A 580 -16.90 20.26 3.69
CA TYR A 580 -18.31 19.95 3.90
C TYR A 580 -18.91 21.02 4.84
N PRO A 581 -19.75 21.95 4.34
CA PRO A 581 -20.30 23.02 5.17
C PRO A 581 -21.20 22.51 6.30
N TYR A 582 -21.80 21.33 6.12
CA TYR A 582 -22.54 20.57 7.12
C TYR A 582 -22.52 19.07 6.73
N PRO A 583 -22.82 18.15 7.68
CA PRO A 583 -22.83 16.71 7.41
C PRO A 583 -23.69 16.34 6.19
N ALA A 584 -23.20 15.44 5.34
CA ALA A 584 -23.88 14.95 4.14
C ALA A 584 -24.20 16.00 3.04
N ALA A 585 -23.62 17.20 3.13
CA ALA A 585 -23.67 18.21 2.07
C ALA A 585 -22.82 17.81 0.85
N ASN A 586 -23.04 18.49 -0.28
CA ASN A 586 -22.04 18.47 -1.35
C ASN A 586 -20.81 19.26 -0.92
N PRO A 587 -19.58 18.81 -1.24
CA PRO A 587 -18.38 19.52 -0.87
C PRO A 587 -18.19 20.79 -1.70
N GLU A 588 -17.65 21.82 -1.07
CA GLU A 588 -17.00 22.94 -1.76
C GLU A 588 -15.56 22.55 -2.11
N VAL A 589 -15.12 22.85 -3.33
CA VAL A 589 -13.80 22.46 -3.84
C VAL A 589 -12.89 23.67 -4.02
N GLU A 590 -11.60 23.48 -3.73
CA GLU A 590 -10.57 24.50 -3.93
C GLU A 590 -9.25 23.83 -4.35
N ALA A 591 -8.53 24.42 -5.30
CA ALA A 591 -7.25 23.88 -5.77
C ALA A 591 -6.23 23.77 -4.62
N SER A 592 -5.51 22.65 -4.57
CA SER A 592 -4.57 22.32 -3.49
C SER A 592 -3.51 21.31 -3.94
N SER A 593 -2.64 20.88 -3.03
CA SER A 593 -1.58 19.91 -3.32
C SER A 593 -2.10 18.48 -3.40
N ILE A 594 -1.33 17.58 -4.03
CA ILE A 594 -1.66 16.15 -4.12
C ILE A 594 -1.92 15.50 -2.76
N ARG A 595 -1.17 15.88 -1.71
CA ARG A 595 -1.37 15.35 -0.35
C ARG A 595 -2.77 15.64 0.18
N GLN A 596 -3.26 16.85 -0.06
CA GLN A 596 -4.60 17.25 0.37
C GLN A 596 -5.68 16.59 -0.48
N ASP A 597 -5.43 16.38 -1.77
CA ASP A 597 -6.33 15.60 -2.64
C ASP A 597 -6.45 14.14 -2.20
N LEU A 598 -5.36 13.53 -1.73
CA LEU A 598 -5.40 12.17 -1.21
C LEU A 598 -6.09 12.11 0.16
N TYR A 599 -5.93 13.13 1.03
CA TYR A 599 -6.55 13.15 2.36
C TYR A 599 -8.09 13.20 2.33
N ARG A 600 -8.68 13.85 1.32
CA ARG A 600 -10.15 13.93 1.19
C ARG A 600 -10.82 12.62 0.74
N ARG A 601 -10.04 11.58 0.42
CA ARG A 601 -10.56 10.31 -0.13
C ARG A 601 -11.24 9.46 0.94
N ASP A 602 -11.79 8.33 0.51
CA ASP A 602 -12.58 7.47 1.37
C ASP A 602 -11.70 6.57 2.26
N PHE A 603 -10.78 5.83 1.66
CA PHE A 603 -9.96 4.82 2.34
C PHE A 603 -8.48 4.95 1.97
N THR A 604 -7.62 4.53 2.89
CA THR A 604 -6.16 4.52 2.73
C THR A 604 -5.71 3.82 1.45
N ILE A 605 -6.28 2.65 1.15
CA ILE A 605 -6.00 1.87 -0.07
C ILE A 605 -6.36 2.59 -1.38
N ASN A 606 -7.25 3.59 -1.32
CA ASN A 606 -7.65 4.42 -2.45
C ASN A 606 -6.99 5.81 -2.40
N ALA A 607 -6.17 6.07 -1.38
CA ALA A 607 -5.43 7.31 -1.15
C ALA A 607 -3.94 7.14 -1.50
N LEU A 608 -3.68 6.33 -2.53
CA LEU A 608 -2.36 6.10 -3.12
C LEU A 608 -2.24 6.91 -4.42
N ALA A 609 -1.03 7.41 -4.71
CA ALA A 609 -0.70 8.04 -5.98
C ALA A 609 0.64 7.55 -6.51
N ALA A 610 0.75 7.39 -7.83
CA ALA A 610 2.00 7.14 -8.53
C ALA A 610 2.32 8.35 -9.40
N ARG A 611 3.50 8.94 -9.21
CA ARG A 611 3.97 10.09 -9.98
C ARG A 611 4.34 9.65 -11.40
N LEU A 612 3.86 10.38 -12.40
CA LEU A 612 4.11 10.10 -13.82
C LEU A 612 5.13 11.06 -14.47
N THR A 613 5.47 12.18 -13.81
CA THR A 613 6.40 13.20 -14.32
C THR A 613 7.75 13.19 -13.59
N GLU A 614 8.82 13.61 -14.27
CA GLU A 614 10.16 13.77 -13.71
C GLU A 614 10.24 14.86 -12.61
N PRO A 615 11.30 14.91 -11.76
CA PRO A 615 12.49 14.03 -11.69
C PRO A 615 12.29 12.75 -10.86
N ARG A 616 11.07 12.49 -10.38
CA ARG A 616 10.72 11.31 -9.56
C ARG A 616 9.64 10.48 -10.23
N ALA A 617 9.72 10.29 -11.54
CA ALA A 617 8.76 9.45 -12.26
C ALA A 617 8.79 8.02 -11.68
N GLY A 618 7.62 7.45 -11.40
CA GLY A 618 7.50 6.15 -10.73
C GLY A 618 7.53 6.18 -9.20
N GLU A 619 7.59 7.35 -8.57
CA GLU A 619 7.49 7.47 -7.11
C GLU A 619 6.06 7.14 -6.63
N LEU A 620 5.96 6.18 -5.69
CA LEU A 620 4.71 5.85 -4.99
C LEU A 620 4.54 6.77 -3.77
N LEU A 621 3.51 7.59 -3.80
CA LEU A 621 3.09 8.44 -2.69
C LEU A 621 2.04 7.70 -1.86
N ASP A 622 2.47 7.21 -0.70
CA ASP A 622 1.61 6.68 0.35
C ASP A 622 1.77 7.48 1.65
N PHE A 623 0.89 8.46 1.86
CA PHE A 623 0.93 9.29 3.06
C PHE A 623 0.19 8.69 4.25
N PHE A 624 -0.62 7.65 4.04
CA PHE A 624 -1.61 7.18 5.01
C PHE A 624 -1.49 5.70 5.35
N GLY A 625 -0.52 4.98 4.79
CA GLY A 625 -0.29 3.55 5.02
C GLY A 625 -1.22 2.66 4.20
N GLY A 626 -1.64 3.10 3.01
CA GLY A 626 -2.48 2.32 2.11
C GLY A 626 -1.81 1.04 1.60
N VAL A 627 -0.48 1.03 1.42
CA VAL A 627 0.24 -0.19 0.98
C VAL A 627 0.24 -1.24 2.08
N LEU A 628 0.47 -0.83 3.33
CA LEU A 628 0.39 -1.73 4.49
C LEU A 628 -1.02 -2.33 4.60
N ASP A 629 -2.06 -1.49 4.47
CA ASP A 629 -3.45 -1.93 4.52
C ASP A 629 -3.81 -2.90 3.37
N LEU A 630 -3.18 -2.75 2.19
CA LEU A 630 -3.29 -3.73 1.10
C LEU A 630 -2.66 -5.07 1.47
N GLN A 631 -1.47 -5.06 2.10
CA GLN A 631 -0.77 -6.27 2.52
C GLN A 631 -1.55 -7.05 3.60
N VAL A 632 -2.09 -6.33 4.60
CA VAL A 632 -2.89 -6.96 5.68
C VAL A 632 -4.36 -7.14 5.33
N LYS A 633 -4.79 -6.77 4.11
CA LYS A 633 -6.17 -6.87 3.61
C LYS A 633 -7.21 -6.17 4.48
N GLN A 634 -6.91 -4.93 4.88
CA GLN A 634 -7.78 -4.13 5.74
C GLN A 634 -8.36 -2.89 5.03
N MET A 635 -9.61 -2.58 5.32
CA MET A 635 -10.30 -1.37 4.92
C MET A 635 -10.24 -0.36 6.07
N ARG A 636 -9.42 0.67 5.91
CA ARG A 636 -9.23 1.74 6.90
C ARG A 636 -9.58 3.12 6.34
N VAL A 637 -10.29 3.90 7.14
CA VAL A 637 -10.68 5.28 6.80
C VAL A 637 -9.56 6.28 7.15
N LEU A 638 -9.48 7.40 6.42
CA LEU A 638 -8.43 8.40 6.63
C LEU A 638 -8.60 9.23 7.92
N HIS A 639 -9.84 9.46 8.37
CA HIS A 639 -10.14 10.23 9.59
C HIS A 639 -11.53 9.89 10.15
N ALA A 640 -11.73 10.16 11.44
CA ALA A 640 -12.94 9.79 12.20
C ALA A 640 -14.25 10.38 11.63
N ASN A 641 -14.20 11.62 11.13
CA ASN A 641 -15.38 12.33 10.62
C ASN A 641 -15.81 11.91 9.20
N SER A 642 -15.05 11.04 8.53
CA SER A 642 -15.26 10.70 7.12
C SER A 642 -16.68 10.21 6.82
N PHE A 643 -17.28 9.40 7.69
CA PHE A 643 -18.64 8.89 7.53
C PHE A 643 -19.74 9.90 7.90
N ILE A 644 -19.40 10.94 8.68
CA ILE A 644 -20.31 12.04 9.03
C ILE A 644 -20.35 13.06 7.88
N GLU A 645 -19.17 13.39 7.34
CA GLU A 645 -19.03 14.26 6.17
C GLU A 645 -19.70 13.66 4.94
N ASP A 646 -19.39 12.40 4.63
CA ASP A 646 -19.95 11.68 3.49
C ASP A 646 -20.44 10.28 3.89
N PRO A 647 -21.74 10.16 4.21
CA PRO A 647 -22.31 8.89 4.63
C PRO A 647 -22.31 7.78 3.58
N THR A 648 -22.16 8.13 2.29
CA THR A 648 -22.10 7.13 1.23
C THR A 648 -20.84 6.27 1.31
N ARG A 649 -19.82 6.74 2.03
CA ARG A 649 -18.58 5.99 2.31
C ARG A 649 -18.84 4.70 3.09
N ILE A 650 -19.91 4.59 3.87
CA ILE A 650 -20.28 3.33 4.54
C ILE A 650 -20.57 2.23 3.50
N TYR A 651 -21.35 2.58 2.47
CA TYR A 651 -21.71 1.66 1.40
C TYR A 651 -20.50 1.33 0.53
N ARG A 652 -19.63 2.32 0.28
CA ARG A 652 -18.35 2.11 -0.40
C ARG A 652 -17.42 1.18 0.38
N ALA A 653 -17.33 1.33 1.70
CA ALA A 653 -16.54 0.47 2.57
C ALA A 653 -16.95 -1.00 2.38
N VAL A 654 -18.26 -1.27 2.47
CA VAL A 654 -18.80 -2.62 2.27
C VAL A 654 -18.56 -3.12 0.84
N ARG A 655 -18.76 -2.26 -0.17
CA ARG A 655 -18.52 -2.61 -1.56
C ARG A 655 -17.07 -3.03 -1.79
N PHE A 656 -16.10 -2.26 -1.31
CA PHE A 656 -14.69 -2.57 -1.47
C PHE A 656 -14.25 -3.75 -0.61
N ALA A 657 -14.66 -3.82 0.66
CA ALA A 657 -14.39 -4.95 1.55
C ALA A 657 -14.80 -6.28 0.91
N VAL A 658 -16.04 -6.37 0.41
CA VAL A 658 -16.55 -7.61 -0.18
C VAL A 658 -15.97 -7.87 -1.58
N ARG A 659 -15.76 -6.83 -2.40
CA ARG A 659 -15.16 -6.98 -3.74
C ARG A 659 -13.73 -7.51 -3.66
N LEU A 660 -12.93 -6.99 -2.71
CA LEU A 660 -11.51 -7.31 -2.57
C LEU A 660 -11.24 -8.47 -1.60
N GLY A 661 -12.24 -8.89 -0.83
CA GLY A 661 -12.08 -9.91 0.22
C GLY A 661 -11.31 -9.39 1.43
N PHE A 662 -11.50 -8.10 1.76
CA PHE A 662 -10.84 -7.40 2.86
C PHE A 662 -11.77 -7.29 4.06
N GLU A 663 -11.19 -7.13 5.24
CA GLU A 663 -11.93 -6.88 6.49
C GLU A 663 -11.96 -5.38 6.81
N ILE A 664 -13.03 -4.91 7.46
CA ILE A 664 -13.11 -3.53 7.94
C ILE A 664 -12.35 -3.46 9.27
N GLU A 665 -11.40 -2.53 9.38
CA GLU A 665 -10.64 -2.31 10.61
C GLU A 665 -11.60 -1.97 11.77
N GLY A 666 -11.35 -2.53 12.95
CA GLY A 666 -12.22 -2.36 14.13
C GLY A 666 -12.52 -0.89 14.47
N LYS A 667 -11.54 0.01 14.35
CA LYS A 667 -11.74 1.44 14.58
C LYS A 667 -12.62 2.09 13.49
N THR A 668 -12.41 1.70 12.24
CA THR A 668 -13.26 2.12 11.13
C THR A 668 -14.71 1.65 11.32
N GLU A 669 -14.92 0.42 11.81
CA GLU A 669 -16.26 -0.06 12.18
C GLU A 669 -16.88 0.77 13.31
N GLU A 670 -16.13 1.11 14.37
CA GLU A 670 -16.60 2.00 15.43
C GLU A 670 -17.06 3.35 14.89
N TYR A 671 -16.33 3.94 13.94
CA TYR A 671 -16.72 5.21 13.30
C TYR A 671 -17.99 5.07 12.46
N ILE A 672 -18.18 3.95 11.75
CA ILE A 672 -19.43 3.66 11.03
C ILE A 672 -20.60 3.62 12.02
N ARG A 673 -20.46 2.87 13.12
CA ARG A 673 -21.51 2.74 14.15
C ARG A 673 -21.80 4.07 14.83
N TYR A 674 -20.76 4.85 15.14
CA TYR A 674 -20.89 6.19 15.70
C TYR A 674 -21.65 7.12 14.76
N ALA A 675 -21.28 7.16 13.47
CA ALA A 675 -21.99 7.96 12.49
C ALA A 675 -23.47 7.58 12.42
N ILE A 676 -23.80 6.29 12.32
CA ILE A 676 -25.19 5.81 12.29
C ILE A 676 -25.96 6.23 13.55
N ASN A 677 -25.37 6.06 14.73
CA ASN A 677 -26.00 6.38 16.01
C ASN A 677 -26.09 7.90 16.29
N SER A 678 -25.27 8.73 15.64
CA SER A 678 -25.27 10.18 15.83
C SER A 678 -26.54 10.87 15.29
N GLY A 679 -27.41 10.16 14.58
CA GLY A 679 -28.66 10.71 14.05
C GLY A 679 -28.48 11.63 12.85
N VAL A 680 -27.28 11.67 12.24
CA VAL A 680 -27.01 12.42 10.97
C VAL A 680 -27.95 11.98 9.83
N TYR A 681 -28.54 10.79 9.95
CA TYR A 681 -29.48 10.19 8.99
C TYR A 681 -30.95 10.48 9.31
N ASP A 682 -31.25 10.96 10.52
CA ASP A 682 -32.62 11.21 10.97
C ASP A 682 -33.08 12.59 10.52
N ARG A 683 -33.83 12.64 9.40
CA ARG A 683 -34.42 13.88 8.89
C ARG A 683 -35.35 14.58 9.89
N GLU A 684 -35.86 13.88 10.91
CA GLU A 684 -36.68 14.47 11.98
C GLU A 684 -35.86 15.34 12.95
N ASN A 685 -34.55 15.12 13.09
CA ASN A 685 -33.66 15.91 13.97
C ASN A 685 -33.19 17.23 13.35
N PHE A 686 -33.32 17.41 12.03
CA PHE A 686 -33.17 18.71 11.38
C PHE A 686 -34.43 19.53 11.69
N GLY A 687 -34.43 20.20 12.84
CA GLY A 687 -35.60 20.83 13.46
C GLY A 687 -36.41 21.75 12.53
N LYS A 688 -37.59 22.15 13.02
CA LYS A 688 -38.63 22.96 12.34
C LYS A 688 -38.12 24.23 11.60
N ALA A 689 -36.89 24.68 11.81
CA ALA A 689 -36.28 25.83 11.14
C ALA A 689 -35.67 25.55 9.75
N GLU A 690 -35.41 24.29 9.36
CA GLU A 690 -34.65 23.99 8.13
C GLU A 690 -35.30 22.97 7.18
N LYS A 691 -36.64 23.03 7.03
CA LYS A 691 -37.40 22.17 6.09
C LYS A 691 -36.98 22.25 4.60
N ASN A 692 -36.06 23.15 4.23
CA ASN A 692 -35.65 23.41 2.84
C ASN A 692 -34.22 22.97 2.47
N ARG A 693 -33.41 22.41 3.39
CA ARG A 693 -32.08 21.90 3.01
C ARG A 693 -32.16 20.47 2.49
N ARG A 694 -32.13 20.32 1.15
CA ARG A 694 -31.92 19.00 0.50
C ARG A 694 -30.57 18.44 0.96
N VAL A 695 -30.52 17.15 1.28
CA VAL A 695 -29.28 16.43 1.64
C VAL A 695 -28.88 15.55 0.46
N PRO A 696 -28.10 16.05 -0.51
CA PRO A 696 -27.96 15.40 -1.82
C PRO A 696 -27.22 14.06 -1.76
N ALA A 697 -26.33 13.88 -0.77
CA ALA A 697 -25.59 12.65 -0.58
C ALA A 697 -26.49 11.43 -0.28
N LEU A 698 -27.59 11.65 0.44
CA LEU A 698 -28.54 10.59 0.81
C LEU A 698 -29.61 10.33 -0.27
N GLU A 699 -29.57 11.05 -1.40
CA GLU A 699 -30.52 10.90 -2.49
C GLU A 699 -29.88 10.16 -3.68
N THR A 700 -29.17 10.88 -4.55
CA THR A 700 -28.60 10.30 -5.78
C THR A 700 -27.36 9.45 -5.51
N ARG A 701 -26.45 9.91 -4.64
CA ARG A 701 -25.17 9.24 -4.40
C ARG A 701 -25.38 7.92 -3.66
N LEU A 702 -26.26 7.88 -2.66
CA LEU A 702 -26.65 6.65 -1.98
C LEU A 702 -27.29 5.64 -2.93
N LYS A 703 -28.21 6.06 -3.82
CA LYS A 703 -28.79 5.19 -4.85
C LYS A 703 -27.70 4.58 -5.75
N SER A 704 -26.70 5.35 -6.17
CA SER A 704 -25.61 4.86 -7.00
C SER A 704 -24.80 3.78 -6.30
N GLU A 705 -24.41 3.98 -5.04
CA GLU A 705 -23.67 2.96 -4.27
C GLU A 705 -24.53 1.70 -4.02
N LEU A 706 -25.82 1.86 -3.72
CA LEU A 706 -26.77 0.75 -3.63
C LEU A 706 -26.92 -0.01 -4.95
N LYS A 707 -26.97 0.70 -6.09
CA LYS A 707 -27.00 0.09 -7.42
C LYS A 707 -25.76 -0.77 -7.64
N TYR A 708 -24.56 -0.27 -7.38
CA TYR A 708 -23.32 -1.04 -7.54
C TYR A 708 -23.33 -2.30 -6.69
N ILE A 709 -23.74 -2.21 -5.43
CA ILE A 709 -23.81 -3.35 -4.51
C ILE A 709 -24.86 -4.37 -4.97
N LEU A 710 -26.08 -3.94 -5.29
CA LEU A 710 -27.20 -4.83 -5.62
C LEU A 710 -27.15 -5.38 -7.04
N GLN A 711 -26.35 -4.78 -7.93
CA GLN A 711 -26.08 -5.29 -9.27
C GLN A 711 -24.95 -6.33 -9.28
N ALA A 712 -24.00 -6.25 -8.35
CA ALA A 712 -22.84 -7.13 -8.30
C ALA A 712 -23.18 -8.59 -7.99
N ASN A 713 -22.36 -9.52 -8.46
CA ASN A 713 -22.51 -10.95 -8.17
C ASN A 713 -22.38 -11.26 -6.67
N TYR A 714 -21.63 -10.43 -5.95
CA TYR A 714 -21.40 -10.50 -4.50
C TYR A 714 -22.43 -9.71 -3.67
N TRP A 715 -23.60 -9.37 -4.23
CA TRP A 715 -24.61 -8.59 -3.52
C TRP A 715 -25.06 -9.23 -2.18
N LYS A 716 -25.05 -10.56 -2.07
CA LYS A 716 -25.44 -11.29 -0.85
C LYS A 716 -24.52 -10.99 0.33
N PRO A 717 -23.21 -11.31 0.27
CA PRO A 717 -22.30 -10.98 1.37
C PRO A 717 -22.26 -9.47 1.65
N ALA A 718 -22.35 -8.61 0.62
CA ALA A 718 -22.42 -7.16 0.82
C ALA A 718 -23.67 -6.72 1.57
N LEU A 719 -24.85 -7.22 1.22
CA LEU A 719 -26.09 -6.90 1.95
C LEU A 719 -26.05 -7.43 3.38
N GLY A 720 -25.47 -8.62 3.60
CA GLY A 720 -25.25 -9.18 4.93
C GLY A 720 -24.36 -8.26 5.79
N LEU A 721 -23.25 -7.79 5.25
CA LEU A 721 -22.35 -6.87 5.95
C LEU A 721 -23.02 -5.52 6.24
N LEU A 722 -23.78 -4.95 5.30
CA LEU A 722 -24.60 -3.76 5.55
C LEU A 722 -25.59 -3.98 6.70
N GLY A 723 -26.19 -5.17 6.78
CA GLY A 723 -27.07 -5.57 7.89
C GLY A 723 -26.34 -5.61 9.23
N ASN A 724 -25.17 -6.25 9.29
CA ASN A 724 -24.36 -6.37 10.51
C ASN A 724 -23.86 -5.02 11.05
N LEU A 725 -23.56 -4.09 10.15
CA LEU A 725 -23.16 -2.73 10.50
C LEU A 725 -24.34 -1.84 10.91
N GLY A 726 -25.59 -2.28 10.69
CA GLY A 726 -26.79 -1.47 10.88
C GLY A 726 -26.98 -0.38 9.82
N ALA A 727 -26.23 -0.43 8.71
CA ALA A 727 -26.18 0.60 7.68
C ALA A 727 -27.51 0.76 6.91
N LEU A 728 -28.37 -0.27 6.90
CA LEU A 728 -29.70 -0.18 6.28
C LEU A 728 -30.60 0.88 6.94
N ARG A 729 -30.33 1.24 8.20
CA ARG A 729 -31.03 2.32 8.91
C ARG A 729 -30.83 3.68 8.23
N CYS A 730 -29.79 3.85 7.40
CA CYS A 730 -29.59 5.06 6.60
C CYS A 730 -30.62 5.20 5.46
N ILE A 731 -31.26 4.11 5.01
CA ILE A 731 -32.37 4.18 4.04
C ILE A 731 -33.65 4.61 4.76
N HIS A 732 -33.92 3.99 5.91
CA HIS A 732 -35.02 4.33 6.81
C HIS A 732 -34.72 3.76 8.21
N ARG A 733 -35.00 4.52 9.28
CA ARG A 733 -34.64 4.15 10.66
C ARG A 733 -35.13 2.77 11.12
N THR A 734 -36.26 2.31 10.59
CA THR A 734 -36.88 1.01 10.92
C THR A 734 -36.40 -0.15 10.04
N LEU A 735 -35.55 0.10 9.04
CA LEU A 735 -35.11 -0.94 8.12
C LEU A 735 -33.96 -1.74 8.72
N GLU A 736 -34.25 -2.99 9.06
CA GLU A 736 -33.27 -3.95 9.58
C GLU A 736 -33.29 -5.24 8.77
N LEU A 737 -32.11 -5.84 8.59
CA LEU A 737 -31.97 -7.08 7.83
C LEU A 737 -32.28 -8.29 8.71
N ASP A 738 -33.57 -8.54 8.94
CA ASP A 738 -33.99 -9.75 9.64
C ASP A 738 -34.06 -10.99 8.72
N ARG A 739 -34.35 -12.15 9.33
CA ARG A 739 -34.46 -13.42 8.60
C ARG A 739 -35.60 -13.41 7.55
N LYS A 740 -36.66 -12.62 7.76
CA LYS A 740 -37.81 -12.55 6.85
C LYS A 740 -37.44 -11.73 5.61
N LEU A 741 -36.86 -10.54 5.80
CA LEU A 741 -36.38 -9.69 4.73
C LEU A 741 -35.29 -10.38 3.92
N TRP A 742 -34.31 -11.02 4.56
CA TRP A 742 -33.27 -11.78 3.88
C TRP A 742 -33.85 -12.85 2.94
N ARG A 743 -34.86 -13.60 3.42
CA ARG A 743 -35.57 -14.61 2.60
C ARG A 743 -36.29 -13.96 1.41
N GLN A 744 -36.91 -12.80 1.60
CA GLN A 744 -37.62 -12.07 0.55
C GLN A 744 -36.67 -11.60 -0.55
N VAL A 745 -35.53 -11.01 -0.20
CA VAL A 745 -34.52 -10.60 -1.19
C VAL A 745 -33.91 -11.82 -1.91
N CYS A 746 -33.66 -12.92 -1.20
CA CYS A 746 -33.23 -14.17 -1.86
C CYS A 746 -34.32 -14.80 -2.75
N LEU A 747 -35.60 -14.56 -2.46
CA LEU A 747 -36.71 -15.01 -3.28
C LEU A 747 -36.84 -14.19 -4.56
N VAL A 748 -36.67 -12.85 -4.48
CA VAL A 748 -36.75 -12.00 -5.67
C VAL A 748 -35.66 -12.36 -6.68
N ASP A 749 -34.44 -12.67 -6.22
CA ASP A 749 -33.35 -13.13 -7.06
C ASP A 749 -33.72 -14.38 -7.87
N ARG A 750 -34.37 -15.36 -7.23
CA ARG A 750 -34.90 -16.56 -7.90
C ARG A 750 -36.04 -16.26 -8.86
N CYS A 751 -36.94 -15.34 -8.51
CA CYS A 751 -38.02 -14.91 -9.39
C CYS A 751 -37.47 -14.24 -10.66
N LEU A 752 -36.49 -13.35 -10.52
CA LEU A 752 -35.87 -12.63 -11.64
C LEU A 752 -35.15 -13.58 -12.60
N GLN A 753 -34.37 -14.52 -12.06
CA GLN A 753 -33.70 -15.55 -12.88
C GLN A 753 -34.67 -16.42 -13.67
N ARG A 754 -35.88 -16.65 -13.13
CA ARG A 754 -36.86 -17.57 -13.73
C ARG A 754 -37.85 -16.88 -14.68
N PHE A 755 -38.34 -15.70 -14.33
CA PHE A 755 -39.44 -15.03 -15.05
C PHE A 755 -38.96 -13.89 -15.95
N ASP A 756 -37.73 -13.41 -15.79
CA ASP A 756 -37.15 -12.36 -16.62
C ASP A 756 -35.91 -12.87 -17.37
N ALA A 757 -36.08 -13.98 -18.09
CA ALA A 757 -34.99 -14.62 -18.85
C ALA A 757 -34.41 -13.70 -19.94
N GLN A 758 -35.22 -12.79 -20.49
CA GLN A 758 -34.81 -11.79 -21.49
C GLN A 758 -34.15 -10.55 -20.87
N LYS A 759 -33.99 -10.49 -19.54
CA LYS A 759 -33.42 -9.33 -18.79
C LYS A 759 -34.09 -8.00 -19.15
N SER A 760 -35.41 -8.02 -19.28
CA SER A 760 -36.21 -6.83 -19.54
C SER A 760 -36.32 -5.93 -18.31
N LEU A 761 -36.11 -6.47 -17.11
CA LEU A 761 -36.20 -5.74 -15.85
C LEU A 761 -34.82 -5.37 -15.30
N SER A 762 -34.78 -4.26 -14.56
CA SER A 762 -33.58 -3.88 -13.81
C SER A 762 -33.51 -4.67 -12.48
N HIS A 763 -32.70 -5.72 -12.45
CA HIS A 763 -32.65 -6.66 -11.31
C HIS A 763 -32.24 -5.98 -10.00
N TRP A 764 -31.29 -5.03 -10.05
CA TRP A 764 -30.87 -4.28 -8.86
C TRP A 764 -32.00 -3.40 -8.31
N GLN A 765 -32.82 -2.81 -9.18
CA GLN A 765 -33.98 -2.00 -8.78
C GLN A 765 -35.02 -2.87 -8.09
N MET A 766 -35.31 -4.05 -8.63
CA MET A 766 -36.25 -4.99 -8.02
C MET A 766 -35.78 -5.46 -6.64
N ARG A 767 -34.48 -5.69 -6.45
CA ARG A 767 -33.91 -6.00 -5.11
C ARG A 767 -34.09 -4.83 -4.14
N LEU A 768 -33.83 -3.60 -4.59
CA LEU A 768 -34.03 -2.40 -3.78
C LEU A 768 -35.50 -2.15 -3.45
N GLU A 769 -36.41 -2.37 -4.39
CA GLU A 769 -37.85 -2.27 -4.17
C GLU A 769 -38.34 -3.28 -3.13
N VAL A 770 -37.76 -4.48 -3.05
CA VAL A 770 -38.08 -5.44 -1.97
C VAL A 770 -37.64 -4.92 -0.60
N LEU A 771 -36.47 -4.27 -0.50
CA LEU A 771 -36.02 -3.63 0.74
C LEU A 771 -36.99 -2.52 1.16
N ILE A 772 -37.39 -1.65 0.23
CA ILE A 772 -38.33 -0.56 0.51
C ILE A 772 -39.74 -1.09 0.82
N ALA A 773 -40.17 -2.14 0.13
CA ALA A 773 -41.48 -2.75 0.33
C ALA A 773 -41.62 -3.40 1.72
N TYR A 774 -40.50 -3.70 2.40
CA TYR A 774 -40.50 -4.19 3.79
C TYR A 774 -40.94 -3.13 4.79
N LEU A 775 -40.82 -1.84 4.45
CA LEU A 775 -41.28 -0.73 5.27
C LEU A 775 -42.81 -0.70 5.36
N GLU A 776 -43.33 0.02 6.36
CA GLU A 776 -44.75 0.32 6.45
C GLU A 776 -45.21 1.13 5.23
N SER A 777 -46.46 0.93 4.80
CA SER A 777 -46.97 1.44 3.53
C SER A 777 -46.87 2.96 3.38
N GLU A 778 -46.94 3.71 4.48
CA GLU A 778 -46.83 5.17 4.49
C GLU A 778 -45.44 5.70 4.09
N TYR A 779 -44.36 4.94 4.37
CA TYR A 779 -42.99 5.38 4.09
C TYR A 779 -42.50 4.99 2.69
N ARG A 780 -43.07 3.94 2.07
CA ARG A 780 -42.55 3.35 0.83
C ARG A 780 -42.42 4.36 -0.32
N GLY A 781 -43.47 5.17 -0.52
CA GLY A 781 -43.50 6.21 -1.56
C GLY A 781 -42.51 7.35 -1.28
N LEU A 782 -42.39 7.77 -0.02
CA LEU A 782 -41.46 8.83 0.39
C LEU A 782 -40.00 8.40 0.18
N VAL A 783 -39.63 7.20 0.65
CA VAL A 783 -38.28 6.65 0.47
C VAL A 783 -37.95 6.46 -1.01
N GLY A 784 -38.90 5.95 -1.80
CA GLY A 784 -38.72 5.81 -3.26
C GLY A 784 -38.48 7.14 -3.97
N LYS A 785 -39.19 8.22 -3.57
CA LYS A 785 -38.97 9.57 -4.09
C LYS A 785 -37.61 10.15 -3.66
N ASN A 786 -37.24 9.97 -2.40
CA ASN A 786 -35.94 10.43 -1.87
C ASN A 786 -34.76 9.79 -2.61
N LEU A 787 -34.83 8.49 -2.89
CA LEU A 787 -33.82 7.78 -3.69
C LEU A 787 -33.93 8.06 -5.19
N GLN A 788 -34.87 8.90 -5.64
CA GLN A 788 -35.10 9.23 -7.05
C GLN A 788 -35.28 7.97 -7.92
N LEU A 789 -36.14 7.06 -7.47
CA LEU A 789 -36.54 5.90 -8.27
C LEU A 789 -37.45 6.33 -9.43
N PRO A 790 -37.53 5.53 -10.51
CA PRO A 790 -38.47 5.79 -11.60
C PRO A 790 -39.90 5.99 -11.09
N VAL A 791 -40.66 6.85 -11.75
CA VAL A 791 -42.05 7.18 -11.35
C VAL A 791 -42.91 5.92 -11.21
N ASP A 792 -42.73 4.94 -12.10
CA ASP A 792 -43.49 3.69 -12.07
C ASP A 792 -43.11 2.82 -10.87
N SER A 793 -41.84 2.81 -10.45
CA SER A 793 -41.39 2.14 -9.21
C SER A 793 -42.03 2.76 -7.97
N VAL A 794 -42.06 4.10 -7.91
CA VAL A 794 -42.69 4.81 -6.78
C VAL A 794 -44.18 4.50 -6.71
N LYS A 795 -44.90 4.60 -7.83
CA LYS A 795 -46.33 4.26 -7.90
C LYS A 795 -46.59 2.82 -7.50
N ARG A 796 -45.76 1.89 -7.96
CA ARG A 796 -45.87 0.47 -7.62
C ARG A 796 -45.68 0.24 -6.11
N LEU A 797 -44.69 0.87 -5.49
CA LEU A 797 -44.45 0.80 -4.04
C LEU A 797 -45.60 1.40 -3.22
N GLU A 798 -46.19 2.51 -3.66
CA GLU A 798 -47.36 3.15 -3.04
C GLU A 798 -48.61 2.26 -3.15
N GLN A 799 -48.83 1.61 -4.29
CA GLN A 799 -50.02 0.78 -4.57
C GLN A 799 -49.90 -0.67 -4.09
N LEU A 800 -48.71 -1.10 -3.66
CA LEU A 800 -48.42 -2.49 -3.34
C LEU A 800 -49.35 -3.07 -2.26
N GLU A 801 -49.62 -2.32 -1.19
CA GLU A 801 -50.47 -2.83 -0.09
C GLU A 801 -51.91 -3.06 -0.55
N LEU A 802 -52.45 -2.14 -1.36
CA LEU A 802 -53.78 -2.26 -1.93
C LEU A 802 -53.87 -3.41 -2.94
N ALA A 803 -52.87 -3.54 -3.83
CA ALA A 803 -52.83 -4.61 -4.83
C ALA A 803 -52.69 -5.99 -4.16
N LYS A 804 -51.81 -6.09 -3.17
CA LYS A 804 -51.62 -7.28 -2.35
C LYS A 804 -52.91 -7.66 -1.61
N GLY A 805 -53.58 -6.70 -0.97
CA GLY A 805 -54.86 -6.93 -0.28
C GLY A 805 -55.92 -7.51 -1.21
N LYS A 806 -56.14 -6.89 -2.37
CA LYS A 806 -57.09 -7.39 -3.39
C LYS A 806 -56.76 -8.80 -3.89
N VAL A 807 -55.48 -9.10 -4.12
CA VAL A 807 -55.07 -10.44 -4.53
C VAL A 807 -55.29 -11.45 -3.40
N MET A 808 -54.99 -11.10 -2.15
CA MET A 808 -55.20 -12.00 -1.01
C MET A 808 -56.67 -12.27 -0.72
N GLU A 809 -57.55 -11.28 -0.92
CA GLU A 809 -59.00 -11.40 -0.73
C GLU A 809 -59.66 -12.20 -1.86
N SER A 810 -59.36 -11.91 -3.13
CA SER A 810 -60.06 -12.51 -4.27
C SER A 810 -59.47 -13.84 -4.75
N LEU A 811 -58.19 -14.14 -4.48
CA LEU A 811 -57.55 -15.36 -4.97
C LEU A 811 -58.13 -16.66 -4.36
N PRO A 812 -58.52 -16.72 -3.06
CA PRO A 812 -59.22 -17.87 -2.50
C PRO A 812 -60.57 -18.17 -3.18
N GLU A 813 -61.26 -17.14 -3.69
CA GLU A 813 -62.57 -17.26 -4.34
C GLU A 813 -62.47 -17.75 -5.81
N CYS A 814 -61.25 -17.76 -6.36
CA CYS A 814 -60.99 -18.22 -7.72
C CYS A 814 -60.98 -19.76 -7.79
N ASN A 815 -62.10 -20.35 -8.23
CA ASN A 815 -62.26 -21.79 -8.40
C ASN A 815 -61.73 -22.30 -9.75
N SER A 816 -61.53 -21.42 -10.73
CA SER A 816 -61.04 -21.80 -12.07
C SER A 816 -59.75 -21.06 -12.49
N PRO A 817 -58.91 -21.64 -13.37
CA PRO A 817 -57.71 -20.98 -13.90
C PRO A 817 -58.00 -19.63 -14.58
N SER A 818 -59.12 -19.51 -15.29
CA SER A 818 -59.50 -18.27 -15.97
C SER A 818 -59.72 -17.12 -15.00
N GLN A 819 -60.37 -17.37 -13.85
CA GLN A 819 -60.57 -16.37 -12.79
C GLN A 819 -59.24 -15.88 -12.23
N VAL A 820 -58.28 -16.78 -12.01
CA VAL A 820 -56.92 -16.42 -11.56
C VAL A 820 -56.19 -15.59 -12.61
N VAL A 821 -56.29 -15.96 -13.89
CA VAL A 821 -55.70 -15.20 -14.99
C VAL A 821 -56.28 -13.79 -15.05
N TRP A 822 -57.61 -13.63 -15.02
CA TRP A 822 -58.27 -12.33 -15.07
C TRP A 822 -57.98 -11.46 -13.86
N LEU A 823 -57.77 -12.05 -12.69
CA LEU A 823 -57.34 -11.34 -11.48
C LEU A 823 -55.90 -10.82 -11.63
N LEU A 824 -54.96 -11.68 -12.02
CA LEU A 824 -53.53 -11.36 -12.05
C LEU A 824 -53.09 -10.56 -13.27
N ARG A 825 -53.76 -10.70 -14.42
CA ARG A 825 -53.48 -9.97 -15.69
C ARG A 825 -53.63 -8.45 -15.58
N LYS A 826 -54.28 -7.96 -14.52
CA LYS A 826 -54.42 -6.53 -14.20
C LYS A 826 -53.11 -5.88 -13.74
N TYR A 827 -52.13 -6.69 -13.33
CA TYR A 827 -50.87 -6.24 -12.76
C TYR A 827 -49.71 -6.57 -13.69
N ASP A 828 -48.72 -5.67 -13.73
CA ASP A 828 -47.49 -5.89 -14.47
C ASP A 828 -46.58 -6.92 -13.77
N LEU A 829 -45.59 -7.43 -14.50
CA LEU A 829 -44.65 -8.43 -13.97
C LEU A 829 -43.92 -7.94 -12.69
N PRO A 830 -43.38 -6.70 -12.62
CA PRO A 830 -42.80 -6.16 -11.40
C PRO A 830 -43.73 -6.20 -10.18
N MET A 831 -45.00 -5.78 -10.31
CA MET A 831 -45.96 -5.82 -9.21
C MET A 831 -46.26 -7.26 -8.77
N LEU A 832 -46.46 -8.18 -9.72
CA LEU A 832 -46.70 -9.59 -9.41
C LEU A 832 -45.53 -10.24 -8.66
N ILE A 833 -44.29 -9.89 -9.04
CA ILE A 833 -43.09 -10.36 -8.33
C ILE A 833 -43.07 -9.84 -6.89
N LEU A 834 -43.33 -8.55 -6.65
CA LEU A 834 -43.36 -7.98 -5.30
C LEU A 834 -44.44 -8.64 -4.44
N ILE A 835 -45.64 -8.82 -4.97
CA ILE A 835 -46.74 -9.53 -4.28
C ILE A 835 -46.30 -10.96 -3.94
N ALA A 836 -45.76 -11.70 -4.91
CA ALA A 836 -45.35 -13.08 -4.71
C ALA A 836 -44.26 -13.24 -3.64
N VAL A 837 -43.33 -12.29 -3.54
CA VAL A 837 -42.25 -12.29 -2.55
C VAL A 837 -42.77 -12.01 -1.14
N GLN A 838 -43.75 -11.11 -0.99
CA GLN A 838 -44.30 -10.73 0.31
C GLN A 838 -45.37 -11.68 0.84
N CYS A 839 -46.12 -12.34 -0.05
CA CYS A 839 -47.20 -13.24 0.33
C CYS A 839 -46.72 -14.65 0.72
N GLU A 840 -47.64 -15.39 1.31
CA GLU A 840 -47.45 -16.79 1.71
C GLU A 840 -47.16 -17.72 0.53
N ARG A 841 -46.64 -18.90 0.83
CA ARG A 841 -46.19 -19.88 -0.15
C ARG A 841 -47.30 -20.31 -1.13
N TRP A 842 -48.56 -20.36 -0.69
CA TRP A 842 -49.67 -20.81 -1.52
C TRP A 842 -50.06 -19.74 -2.58
N VAL A 843 -50.17 -18.46 -2.18
CA VAL A 843 -50.38 -17.33 -3.11
C VAL A 843 -49.26 -17.28 -4.13
N ARG A 844 -48.02 -17.36 -3.64
CA ARG A 844 -46.81 -17.37 -4.48
C ARG A 844 -46.84 -18.48 -5.52
N ARG A 845 -47.25 -19.69 -5.13
CA ARG A 845 -47.39 -20.83 -6.06
C ARG A 845 -48.40 -20.54 -7.16
N LYS A 846 -49.53 -19.91 -6.84
CA LYS A 846 -50.55 -19.52 -7.84
C LYS A 846 -50.04 -18.43 -8.79
N VAL A 847 -49.37 -17.40 -8.26
CA VAL A 847 -48.73 -16.36 -9.10
C VAL A 847 -47.65 -16.97 -10.01
N TRP A 848 -46.84 -17.91 -9.49
CA TRP A 848 -45.85 -18.62 -10.30
C TRP A 848 -46.48 -19.49 -11.39
N GLN A 849 -47.58 -20.19 -11.06
CA GLN A 849 -48.32 -20.99 -12.04
C GLN A 849 -48.89 -20.11 -13.15
N TYR A 850 -49.45 -18.95 -12.79
CA TYR A 850 -49.89 -17.95 -13.74
C TYR A 850 -48.76 -17.50 -14.68
N LEU A 851 -47.62 -17.06 -14.12
CA LEU A 851 -46.49 -16.55 -14.91
C LEU A 851 -45.82 -17.59 -15.81
N THR A 852 -45.90 -18.88 -15.47
CA THR A 852 -45.23 -19.96 -16.21
C THR A 852 -46.12 -20.69 -17.20
N GLN A 853 -47.37 -20.96 -16.80
CA GLN A 853 -48.29 -21.81 -17.55
C GLN A 853 -49.40 -20.99 -18.20
N TRP A 854 -50.12 -20.19 -17.42
CA TRP A 854 -51.40 -19.63 -17.89
C TRP A 854 -51.28 -18.31 -18.65
N ALA A 855 -50.30 -17.46 -18.32
CA ALA A 855 -50.12 -16.15 -18.98
C ALA A 855 -49.80 -16.26 -20.48
N ASN A 856 -49.24 -17.40 -20.91
CA ASN A 856 -48.82 -17.66 -22.29
C ASN A 856 -49.91 -18.36 -23.13
N ILE A 857 -51.01 -18.79 -22.52
CA ILE A 857 -52.11 -19.44 -23.23
C ILE A 857 -52.85 -18.39 -24.06
N LYS A 858 -52.98 -18.66 -25.36
CA LYS A 858 -53.73 -17.84 -26.31
C LYS A 858 -55.10 -18.48 -26.59
N PRO A 859 -56.12 -17.70 -26.96
CA PRO A 859 -57.37 -18.28 -27.45
C PRO A 859 -57.07 -19.17 -28.67
N VAL A 860 -57.82 -20.27 -28.78
CA VAL A 860 -57.67 -21.25 -29.88
C VAL A 860 -57.91 -20.61 -31.25
N LEU A 861 -58.79 -19.61 -31.31
CA LEU A 861 -59.05 -18.78 -32.48
C LEU A 861 -58.40 -17.40 -32.31
N ASN A 862 -57.89 -16.83 -33.40
CA ASN A 862 -57.39 -15.47 -33.44
C ASN A 862 -58.35 -14.53 -34.21
N GLY A 863 -58.04 -13.23 -34.21
CA GLY A 863 -58.90 -12.23 -34.85
C GLY A 863 -58.99 -12.33 -36.38
N ASN A 864 -58.09 -13.05 -37.05
CA ASN A 864 -58.22 -13.32 -38.49
C ASN A 864 -59.17 -14.51 -38.73
N ASP A 865 -59.13 -15.54 -37.88
CA ASP A 865 -60.09 -16.65 -37.96
C ASP A 865 -61.53 -16.14 -37.80
N LEU A 866 -61.76 -15.19 -36.88
CA LEU A 866 -63.09 -14.56 -36.71
C LEU A 866 -63.57 -13.80 -37.95
N LYS A 867 -62.65 -13.18 -38.71
CA LYS A 867 -62.99 -12.48 -39.97
C LYS A 867 -63.34 -13.47 -41.07
N GLU A 868 -62.57 -14.54 -41.19
CA GLU A 868 -62.83 -15.62 -42.16
C GLU A 868 -64.18 -16.30 -41.90
N MET A 869 -64.60 -16.38 -40.64
CA MET A 869 -65.91 -16.88 -40.23
C MET A 869 -67.08 -15.91 -40.45
N GLY A 870 -66.83 -14.69 -40.95
CA GLY A 870 -67.88 -13.72 -41.30
C GLY A 870 -68.25 -12.70 -40.22
N TYR A 871 -67.54 -12.67 -39.08
CA TYR A 871 -67.76 -11.65 -38.05
C TYR A 871 -67.14 -10.30 -38.45
N LYS A 872 -67.85 -9.19 -38.17
CA LYS A 872 -67.37 -7.83 -38.49
C LYS A 872 -66.41 -7.30 -37.40
N PRO A 873 -65.21 -6.78 -37.77
CA PRO A 873 -64.29 -6.22 -36.80
C PRO A 873 -64.92 -5.11 -35.96
N GLY A 874 -64.88 -5.23 -34.62
CA GLY A 874 -65.51 -4.29 -33.70
C GLY A 874 -65.23 -4.61 -32.23
N ARG A 875 -65.91 -3.91 -31.31
CA ARG A 875 -65.76 -4.13 -29.84
C ARG A 875 -66.11 -5.56 -29.42
N GLU A 876 -67.00 -6.22 -30.16
CA GLU A 876 -67.42 -7.60 -29.90
C GLU A 876 -66.31 -8.64 -30.14
N PHE A 877 -65.34 -8.37 -31.01
CA PHE A 877 -64.20 -9.28 -31.22
C PHE A 877 -63.41 -9.51 -29.94
N LYS A 878 -63.24 -8.46 -29.13
CA LYS A 878 -62.54 -8.57 -27.86
C LYS A 878 -63.32 -9.47 -26.89
N LEU A 879 -64.63 -9.28 -26.80
CA LEU A 879 -65.50 -10.11 -25.94
C LEU A 879 -65.47 -11.57 -26.37
N MET A 880 -65.61 -11.84 -27.67
CA MET A 880 -65.53 -13.20 -28.22
C MET A 880 -64.19 -13.88 -27.94
N LEU A 881 -63.07 -13.18 -28.16
CA LEU A 881 -61.74 -13.72 -27.89
C LEU A 881 -61.46 -13.89 -26.39
N ASP A 882 -61.97 -13.00 -25.54
CA ASP A 882 -61.85 -13.09 -24.08
C ASP A 882 -62.67 -14.26 -23.52
N ASP A 883 -63.86 -14.53 -24.07
CA ASP A 883 -64.70 -15.68 -23.71
C ASP A 883 -64.10 -17.01 -24.19
N ILE A 884 -63.58 -17.06 -25.42
CA ILE A 884 -62.85 -18.22 -25.94
C ILE A 884 -61.61 -18.49 -25.07
N LEU A 885 -60.86 -17.45 -24.73
CA LEU A 885 -59.69 -17.58 -23.86
C LEU A 885 -60.10 -18.12 -22.47
N THR A 886 -61.20 -17.63 -21.90
CA THR A 886 -61.75 -18.09 -20.61
C THR A 886 -62.06 -19.60 -20.67
N ALA A 887 -62.78 -20.04 -21.70
CA ALA A 887 -63.14 -21.45 -21.86
C ALA A 887 -61.94 -22.34 -22.21
N THR A 888 -60.93 -21.80 -22.91
CA THR A 888 -59.65 -22.48 -23.18
C THR A 888 -58.86 -22.68 -21.88
N LEU A 889 -58.78 -21.65 -21.04
CA LEU A 889 -58.07 -21.67 -19.76
C LEU A 889 -58.70 -22.65 -18.76
N ASP A 890 -60.02 -22.78 -18.76
CA ASP A 890 -60.76 -23.66 -17.87
C ASP A 890 -60.84 -25.12 -18.38
N GLY A 891 -60.23 -25.42 -19.52
CA GLY A 891 -60.19 -26.78 -20.10
C GLY A 891 -61.52 -27.25 -20.69
N VAL A 892 -62.47 -26.34 -20.90
CA VAL A 892 -63.77 -26.62 -21.52
C VAL A 892 -63.63 -26.80 -23.04
N MET A 893 -62.59 -26.20 -23.63
CA MET A 893 -62.36 -26.17 -25.07
C MET A 893 -60.89 -26.38 -25.39
N SER A 894 -60.59 -27.34 -26.28
CA SER A 894 -59.22 -27.73 -26.63
C SER A 894 -58.91 -27.66 -28.12
N ASP A 895 -59.93 -27.61 -28.99
CA ASP A 895 -59.75 -27.63 -30.44
C ASP A 895 -60.54 -26.52 -31.15
N ARG A 896 -60.22 -26.33 -32.44
CA ARG A 896 -60.81 -25.31 -33.30
C ARG A 896 -62.32 -25.55 -33.51
N SER A 897 -62.75 -26.81 -33.60
CA SER A 897 -64.15 -27.16 -33.85
C SER A 897 -65.06 -26.78 -32.68
N ASP A 898 -64.59 -26.98 -31.45
CA ASP A 898 -65.29 -26.59 -30.24
C ASP A 898 -65.40 -25.07 -30.12
N ALA A 899 -64.36 -24.33 -30.55
CA ALA A 899 -64.36 -22.87 -30.63
C ALA A 899 -65.39 -22.32 -31.63
N GLU A 900 -65.53 -22.96 -32.79
CA GLU A 900 -66.53 -22.59 -33.79
C GLU A 900 -67.95 -22.86 -33.30
N LYS A 901 -68.20 -24.01 -32.64
CA LYS A 901 -69.50 -24.34 -32.02
C LYS A 901 -69.88 -23.39 -30.88
N PHE A 902 -68.91 -23.00 -30.06
CA PHE A 902 -69.11 -22.05 -28.96
C PHE A 902 -69.56 -20.69 -29.51
N LEU A 903 -68.87 -20.18 -30.53
CA LEU A 903 -69.23 -18.92 -31.19
C LEU A 903 -70.61 -18.99 -31.84
N ALA A 904 -70.94 -20.07 -32.55
CA ALA A 904 -72.26 -20.25 -33.16
C ALA A 904 -73.41 -20.26 -32.14
N ARG A 905 -73.15 -20.74 -30.91
CA ARG A 905 -74.15 -20.85 -29.83
C ARG A 905 -74.36 -19.54 -29.08
N TYR A 906 -73.28 -18.84 -28.74
CA TYR A 906 -73.34 -17.64 -27.88
C TYR A 906 -73.28 -16.33 -28.66
N TYR A 907 -72.75 -16.35 -29.89
CA TYR A 907 -72.60 -15.20 -30.78
C TYR A 907 -73.07 -15.54 -32.20
N PRO A 908 -74.37 -15.86 -32.42
CA PRO A 908 -74.85 -16.21 -33.75
C PRO A 908 -74.71 -15.04 -34.73
N LEU A 909 -74.17 -15.32 -35.92
CA LEU A 909 -74.13 -14.35 -37.01
C LEU A 909 -75.56 -13.99 -37.41
N ARG A 910 -75.88 -12.69 -37.39
CA ARG A 910 -77.18 -12.16 -37.82
C ARG A 910 -77.23 -11.93 -39.31
#